data_AF-A0A480XMF0-F1
#
_entry.id   AF-A0A480XMF0-F1
#
_cell.length_a   1.000
_cell.length_b   1.000
_cell.length_c   1.000
_cell.angle_alpha   90.00
_cell.angle_beta   90.00
_cell.angle_gamma   90.00
#
_symmetry.space_group_name_H-M   'P 1'
#
loop_
_entity.id
_entity.type
_entity.pdbx_description
1 polymer ?
#
loop_
_entity_poly.entity_id
_entity_poly.type
_entity_poly.pdbx_seq_one_letter_code
_entity_poly.pdbx_strand_id
1 'polypeptide(L)'
;YPELILKHSLDREEQNFHHLVLTAVDGGDPPRSGTTQIQIQVTDANDNPPVFSQDVYRVSLREGVPPGFSVLRVTATDQDEGTNAEITYSFHNVDEQVGQFFNLEKRTGEITTKGGFDFEIANSYTLGIEAKDPGDLAAHCSVQVEILDENDCAPELIVTSVFTPLPENSPPGTVVALIKTRDRDSGENGDVYCQILGKAEFVLKSYSKNFYKIVTERALDREEIPEYNITVMATDRGKPPLSTSTTITLHIADVNDNAPVFQQASYEVHVAENNPPGASIAQVSARDPDLGPNGHVSYSLVAGDLEPRALASYVSVSAQSGVVFAQRAFDHEQLRALELTLQARDHGSPALRANVSLRVLVGDRNDNAPRVLYPALGPDGSALFDTVPRAAQPGYLVTKVVAVDADAGHNAWLSYHVLQASEPGLFSLGLRTGEVRTARALGERDAARQRLLVAVRDGGQPPLSATATLLLVFADSLQEALPDLGDAPAPSDAQAELQLYLVVALALISVLFLVAVILAVALHVRRSSRPAAWGCFQPGLCVKAGPVGPPNYSEGTLPYSYNLCVAHTGKTEFNFLTCSEPLSSGPDILCAESPGALFPLCNSSESTSNQQAPPNTDWRFSQAQRPGTSGSQNGDETGTWPNNQFDTEMLQAMILASASEAADGSSTLGGGAGTMGLSARYGPQFTLQHVPDYRQNVYVPGSNATLTNAAAKRDARAPAGGNGNKKKSGKKEKK
;
A
#
# COMPACT_ATOMS: atom_id res chain seq x y z
N TYR A 1 -59.58 111.15 48.95
CA TYR A 1 -58.35 110.84 49.69
C TYR A 1 -57.23 110.71 48.68
N PRO A 2 -55.96 111.00 49.01
CA PRO A 2 -54.86 110.69 48.09
C PRO A 2 -54.80 109.18 47.87
N GLU A 3 -54.74 108.76 46.61
CA GLU A 3 -54.69 107.36 46.20
C GLU A 3 -53.40 107.14 45.39
N LEU A 4 -52.72 106.02 45.65
CA LEU A 4 -51.59 105.58 44.85
C LEU A 4 -52.13 104.69 43.73
N ILE A 5 -52.03 105.15 42.49
CA ILE A 5 -52.55 104.44 41.31
C ILE A 5 -51.37 103.88 40.52
N LEU A 6 -51.41 102.57 40.28
CA LEU A 6 -50.42 101.88 39.47
C LEU A 6 -50.57 102.31 37.99
N LYS A 7 -49.47 102.79 37.38
CA LYS A 7 -49.46 103.23 35.97
C LYS A 7 -49.01 102.16 34.98
N HIS A 8 -48.09 101.32 35.39
CA HIS A 8 -47.52 100.23 34.59
C HIS A 8 -47.52 98.96 35.45
N SER A 9 -47.55 97.78 34.83
CA SER A 9 -47.36 96.53 35.55
C SER A 9 -46.04 96.56 36.33
N LEU A 10 -46.04 95.97 37.51
CA LEU A 10 -44.82 95.74 38.28
C LEU A 10 -44.20 94.43 37.81
N ASP A 11 -42.88 94.40 37.74
CA ASP A 11 -42.06 93.23 37.44
C ASP A 11 -40.99 93.18 38.55
N ARG A 12 -41.06 92.14 39.39
CA ARG A 12 -40.18 92.05 40.57
C ARG A 12 -38.76 91.70 40.12
N GLU A 13 -38.64 90.87 39.10
CA GLU A 13 -37.40 90.37 38.50
C GLU A 13 -36.61 91.52 37.86
N GLU A 14 -37.32 92.54 37.33
CA GLU A 14 -36.70 93.80 36.89
C GLU A 14 -36.36 94.73 38.06
N GLN A 15 -37.30 94.99 38.97
CA GLN A 15 -37.09 95.86 40.13
C GLN A 15 -37.97 95.50 41.34
N ASN A 16 -37.35 94.91 42.37
CA ASN A 16 -38.03 94.40 43.57
C ASN A 16 -38.39 95.46 44.64
N PHE A 17 -37.92 96.70 44.53
CA PHE A 17 -38.31 97.80 45.43
C PHE A 17 -38.41 99.16 44.73
N HIS A 18 -39.39 99.96 45.13
CA HIS A 18 -39.50 101.36 44.73
C HIS A 18 -39.48 102.30 45.94
N HIS A 19 -38.70 103.38 45.83
CA HIS A 19 -38.63 104.43 46.84
C HIS A 19 -39.27 105.69 46.29
N LEU A 20 -40.39 106.11 46.89
CA LEU A 20 -41.12 107.30 46.51
C LEU A 20 -41.11 108.32 47.66
N VAL A 21 -41.14 109.61 47.33
CA VAL A 21 -41.30 110.70 48.31
C VAL A 21 -42.66 111.35 48.09
N LEU A 22 -43.57 111.17 49.04
CA LEU A 22 -44.87 111.82 49.03
C LEU A 22 -44.75 113.17 49.74
N THR A 23 -45.07 114.25 49.03
CA THR A 23 -45.08 115.62 49.58
C THR A 23 -46.51 116.13 49.63
N ALA A 24 -46.99 116.45 50.83
CA ALA A 24 -48.27 117.15 51.03
C ALA A 24 -48.00 118.64 51.22
N VAL A 25 -48.69 119.51 50.49
CA VAL A 25 -48.52 120.96 50.51
C VAL A 25 -49.84 121.62 50.89
N ASP A 26 -49.83 122.55 51.84
CA ASP A 26 -51.03 123.32 52.21
C ASP A 26 -51.32 124.46 51.21
N GLY A 27 -52.52 125.05 51.29
CA GLY A 27 -52.97 126.12 50.39
C GLY A 27 -52.62 127.54 50.86
N GLY A 28 -51.69 127.69 51.81
CA GLY A 28 -51.30 129.00 52.35
C GLY A 28 -50.36 129.79 51.43
N ASP A 29 -50.21 131.09 51.70
CA ASP A 29 -49.17 131.94 51.11
C ASP A 29 -48.28 132.51 52.24
N PRO A 30 -47.05 132.00 52.44
CA PRO A 30 -46.39 130.96 51.67
C PRO A 30 -46.86 129.53 52.03
N PRO A 31 -46.82 128.59 51.08
CA PRO A 31 -47.25 127.21 51.33
C PRO A 31 -46.25 126.46 52.22
N ARG A 32 -46.74 125.66 53.16
CA ARG A 32 -45.93 124.71 53.96
C ARG A 32 -46.12 123.30 53.44
N SER A 33 -45.04 122.52 53.45
CA SER A 33 -45.07 121.13 53.00
C SER A 33 -44.56 120.16 54.07
N GLY A 34 -45.17 118.97 54.12
CA GLY A 34 -44.66 117.80 54.84
C GLY A 34 -44.31 116.69 53.86
N THR A 35 -43.19 116.01 54.06
CA THR A 35 -42.74 114.89 53.21
C THR A 35 -42.73 113.59 54.00
N THR A 36 -43.14 112.49 53.37
CA THR A 36 -42.96 111.13 53.90
C THR A 36 -42.37 110.23 52.82
N GLN A 37 -41.59 109.23 53.22
CA GLN A 37 -41.05 108.22 52.31
C GLN A 37 -42.01 107.05 52.24
N ILE A 38 -42.28 106.58 51.02
CA ILE A 38 -43.04 105.37 50.76
C ILE A 38 -42.07 104.37 50.16
N GLN A 39 -41.86 103.26 50.86
CA GLN A 39 -41.14 102.12 50.34
C GLN A 39 -42.16 101.09 49.88
N ILE A 40 -42.13 100.77 48.60
CA ILE A 40 -42.96 99.71 48.00
C ILE A 40 -42.03 98.51 47.82
N GLN A 41 -42.33 97.43 48.54
CA GLN A 41 -41.72 96.13 48.30
C GLN A 41 -42.65 95.36 47.37
N VAL A 42 -42.14 94.97 46.20
CA VAL A 42 -42.91 94.15 45.26
C VAL A 42 -42.85 92.71 45.78
N THR A 43 -44.01 92.13 46.05
CA THR A 43 -44.10 90.72 46.44
C THR A 43 -44.02 89.84 45.20
N ASP A 44 -43.30 88.73 45.32
CA ASP A 44 -43.13 87.74 44.27
C ASP A 44 -44.46 87.11 43.84
N ALA A 45 -44.56 86.82 42.55
CA ALA A 45 -45.63 86.06 41.93
C ALA A 45 -44.99 84.96 41.07
N ASN A 46 -45.64 83.80 40.96
CA ASN A 46 -45.09 82.69 40.19
C ASN A 46 -45.36 82.87 38.69
N ASP A 47 -44.67 83.80 38.05
CA ASP A 47 -44.86 84.19 36.65
C ASP A 47 -43.69 83.84 35.73
N ASN A 48 -42.57 83.35 36.27
CA ASN A 48 -41.49 82.79 35.46
C ASN A 48 -41.44 81.26 35.60
N PRO A 49 -41.50 80.50 34.49
CA PRO A 49 -41.30 79.06 34.55
C PRO A 49 -39.81 78.71 34.78
N PRO A 50 -39.51 77.52 35.34
CA PRO A 50 -38.15 76.99 35.33
C PRO A 50 -37.58 76.93 33.91
N VAL A 51 -36.28 77.16 33.73
CA VAL A 51 -35.61 77.05 32.42
C VAL A 51 -34.37 76.17 32.53
N PHE A 52 -34.31 75.11 31.72
CA PHE A 52 -33.13 74.25 31.65
C PHE A 52 -31.94 74.95 30.99
N SER A 53 -30.73 74.60 31.42
CA SER A 53 -29.50 75.13 30.80
C SER A 53 -29.28 74.68 29.35
N GLN A 54 -29.87 73.54 28.96
CA GLN A 54 -29.82 72.97 27.60
C GLN A 54 -31.14 72.26 27.30
N ASP A 55 -31.59 72.34 26.05
CA ASP A 55 -32.78 71.60 25.58
C ASP A 55 -32.49 70.10 25.43
N VAL A 56 -31.25 69.74 25.05
CA VAL A 56 -30.81 68.37 24.85
C VAL A 56 -29.43 68.14 25.47
N TYR A 57 -29.35 67.17 26.39
CA TYR A 57 -28.10 66.67 26.95
C TYR A 57 -27.71 65.36 26.26
N ARG A 58 -26.42 65.16 25.98
CA ARG A 58 -25.89 63.91 25.40
C ARG A 58 -24.81 63.35 26.30
N VAL A 59 -24.93 62.07 26.63
CA VAL A 59 -23.98 61.36 27.48
C VAL A 59 -23.80 59.94 26.97
N SER A 60 -22.59 59.40 27.16
CA SER A 60 -22.28 58.02 26.79
C SER A 60 -21.96 57.22 28.05
N LEU A 61 -22.56 56.03 28.19
CA LEU A 61 -22.34 55.11 29.31
C LEU A 61 -21.86 53.77 28.77
N ARG A 62 -20.93 53.10 29.46
CA ARG A 62 -20.58 51.72 29.14
C ARG A 62 -21.67 50.79 29.66
N GLU A 63 -21.87 49.66 28.99
CA GLU A 63 -22.91 48.71 29.42
C GLU A 63 -22.61 48.02 30.77
N GLY A 64 -21.34 47.76 31.06
CA GLY A 64 -20.85 47.17 32.31
C GLY A 64 -20.86 48.09 33.54
N VAL A 65 -21.51 49.26 33.47
CA VAL A 65 -21.54 50.24 34.58
C VAL A 65 -22.39 49.71 35.74
N PRO A 66 -21.88 49.72 36.99
CA PRO A 66 -22.64 49.23 38.14
C PRO A 66 -23.83 50.14 38.49
N PRO A 67 -24.86 49.61 39.16
CA PRO A 67 -25.95 50.43 39.71
C PRO A 67 -25.44 51.50 40.69
N GLY A 68 -26.07 52.68 40.67
CA GLY A 68 -25.72 53.83 41.50
C GLY A 68 -24.65 54.74 40.90
N PHE A 69 -24.22 54.49 39.66
CA PHE A 69 -23.30 55.36 38.94
C PHE A 69 -23.97 56.68 38.56
N SER A 70 -23.29 57.80 38.80
CA SER A 70 -23.79 59.14 38.45
C SER A 70 -23.62 59.38 36.95
N VAL A 71 -24.73 59.49 36.23
CA VAL A 71 -24.77 59.65 34.76
C VAL A 71 -24.53 61.12 34.39
N LEU A 72 -25.36 62.00 34.93
CA LEU A 72 -25.38 63.43 34.64
C LEU A 72 -26.24 64.12 35.71
N ARG A 73 -25.98 65.40 35.98
CA ARG A 73 -26.90 66.27 36.70
C ARG A 73 -27.50 67.30 35.76
N VAL A 74 -28.81 67.25 35.55
CA VAL A 74 -29.52 68.31 34.82
C VAL A 74 -29.72 69.52 35.74
N THR A 75 -29.76 70.72 35.16
CA THR A 75 -29.94 71.94 35.94
C THR A 75 -30.92 72.86 35.23
N ALA A 76 -31.97 73.23 35.95
CA ALA A 76 -32.90 74.29 35.60
C ALA A 76 -32.77 75.44 36.60
N THR A 77 -33.09 76.65 36.14
CA THR A 77 -33.09 77.87 36.94
C THR A 77 -34.43 78.57 36.80
N ASP A 78 -34.96 79.06 37.92
CA ASP A 78 -36.17 79.85 37.99
C ASP A 78 -35.79 81.28 38.43
N GLN A 79 -36.43 82.30 37.87
CA GLN A 79 -36.13 83.71 38.17
C GLN A 79 -36.92 84.24 39.37
N ASP A 80 -37.96 83.53 39.81
CA ASP A 80 -38.80 83.90 40.94
C ASP A 80 -38.03 83.84 42.28
N GLU A 81 -38.68 84.10 43.42
CA GLU A 81 -38.03 84.10 44.74
C GLU A 81 -38.66 83.12 45.75
N GLY A 82 -37.83 82.56 46.62
CA GLY A 82 -38.29 81.73 47.74
C GLY A 82 -38.89 80.41 47.25
N THR A 83 -40.15 80.15 47.61
CA THR A 83 -40.83 78.90 47.24
C THR A 83 -41.18 78.83 45.76
N ASN A 84 -41.44 79.96 45.10
CA ASN A 84 -41.79 79.97 43.68
C ASN A 84 -40.58 79.55 42.82
N ALA A 85 -39.36 79.81 43.30
CA ALA A 85 -38.13 79.33 42.65
C ALA A 85 -37.71 77.89 43.01
N GLU A 86 -38.47 77.15 43.85
CA GLU A 86 -38.08 75.79 44.25
C GLU A 86 -38.43 74.77 43.17
N ILE A 87 -37.41 74.27 42.46
CA ILE A 87 -37.59 73.36 41.33
C ILE A 87 -37.61 71.91 41.80
N THR A 88 -38.57 71.14 41.30
CA THR A 88 -38.61 69.68 41.40
C THR A 88 -38.47 69.01 40.04
N TYR A 89 -37.71 67.91 39.99
CA TYR A 89 -37.44 67.17 38.76
C TYR A 89 -38.20 65.83 38.71
N SER A 90 -38.77 65.50 37.55
CA SER A 90 -39.49 64.25 37.28
C SER A 90 -39.18 63.72 35.88
N PHE A 91 -39.32 62.41 35.68
CA PHE A 91 -39.36 61.84 34.34
C PHE A 91 -40.71 62.16 33.67
N HIS A 92 -40.69 62.55 32.41
CA HIS A 92 -41.86 62.91 31.62
C HIS A 92 -41.81 62.26 30.24
N ASN A 93 -42.93 61.65 29.81
CA ASN A 93 -43.06 60.94 28.53
C ASN A 93 -41.93 59.94 28.24
N VAL A 94 -41.52 59.18 29.25
CA VAL A 94 -40.52 58.11 29.12
C VAL A 94 -41.18 56.73 28.99
N ASP A 95 -40.46 55.79 28.39
CA ASP A 95 -40.82 54.37 28.38
C ASP A 95 -40.88 53.83 29.82
N GLU A 96 -41.77 52.88 30.10
CA GLU A 96 -41.89 52.22 31.41
C GLU A 96 -40.56 51.57 31.85
N GLN A 97 -39.74 51.14 30.88
CA GLN A 97 -38.42 50.56 31.14
C GLN A 97 -37.44 51.56 31.76
N VAL A 98 -37.59 52.87 31.53
CA VAL A 98 -36.66 53.90 32.04
C VAL A 98 -36.57 53.87 33.57
N GLY A 99 -37.69 53.67 34.27
CA GLY A 99 -37.70 53.56 35.74
C GLY A 99 -37.02 52.31 36.30
N GLN A 100 -36.69 51.33 35.44
CA GLN A 100 -35.92 50.14 35.80
C GLN A 100 -34.41 50.41 35.70
N PHE A 101 -33.99 51.18 34.70
CA PHE A 101 -32.58 51.42 34.40
C PHE A 101 -32.01 52.71 35.02
N PHE A 102 -32.84 53.72 35.25
CA PHE A 102 -32.42 55.03 35.75
C PHE A 102 -33.21 55.46 36.99
N ASN A 103 -32.57 56.29 37.81
CA ASN A 103 -33.15 57.01 38.92
C ASN A 103 -32.88 58.50 38.75
N LEU A 104 -33.85 59.36 39.06
CA LEU A 104 -33.72 60.82 39.01
C LEU A 104 -34.01 61.37 40.40
N GLU A 105 -33.02 62.04 41.00
CA GLU A 105 -33.17 62.68 42.29
C GLU A 105 -33.97 63.98 42.16
N LYS A 106 -35.11 64.03 42.86
CA LYS A 106 -36.14 65.05 42.66
C LYS A 106 -35.68 66.47 42.97
N ARG A 107 -34.72 66.64 43.87
CA ARG A 107 -34.25 67.97 44.32
C ARG A 107 -32.98 68.42 43.62
N THR A 108 -32.08 67.50 43.29
CA THR A 108 -30.76 67.84 42.75
C THR A 108 -30.70 67.77 41.24
N GLY A 109 -31.65 67.07 40.60
CA GLY A 109 -31.61 66.78 39.16
C GLY A 109 -30.52 65.77 38.79
N GLU A 110 -29.97 65.04 39.77
CA GLU A 110 -28.96 64.00 39.52
C GLU A 110 -29.61 62.73 38.98
N ILE A 111 -29.12 62.26 37.84
CA ILE A 111 -29.54 61.01 37.22
C ILE A 111 -28.49 59.96 37.55
N THR A 112 -28.92 58.84 38.16
CA THR A 112 -28.06 57.69 38.48
C THR A 112 -28.55 56.41 37.82
N THR A 113 -27.65 55.47 37.57
CA THR A 113 -28.02 54.14 37.08
C THR A 113 -28.71 53.32 38.18
N LYS A 114 -29.62 52.42 37.81
CA LYS A 114 -30.38 51.55 38.72
C LYS A 114 -30.35 50.08 38.28
N GLY A 115 -30.39 49.82 36.98
CA GLY A 115 -30.23 48.49 36.37
C GLY A 115 -28.88 48.35 35.67
N GLY A 116 -28.57 47.12 35.23
CA GLY A 116 -27.47 46.88 34.30
C GLY A 116 -27.91 47.16 32.87
N PHE A 117 -26.98 47.55 32.01
CA PHE A 117 -27.23 47.80 30.59
C PHE A 117 -26.65 46.65 29.77
N ASP A 118 -27.26 46.39 28.61
CA ASP A 118 -26.86 45.35 27.66
C ASP A 118 -27.03 45.98 26.28
N PHE A 119 -25.91 46.22 25.60
CA PHE A 119 -25.81 46.90 24.32
C PHE A 119 -26.46 46.08 23.21
N GLU A 120 -26.35 44.75 23.27
CA GLU A 120 -26.92 43.79 22.32
C GLU A 120 -28.46 43.80 22.37
N ILE A 121 -29.05 44.24 23.48
CA ILE A 121 -30.49 44.46 23.63
C ILE A 121 -30.88 45.89 23.22
N ALA A 122 -30.23 46.92 23.78
CA ALA A 122 -30.55 48.32 23.53
C ALA A 122 -29.33 49.24 23.62
N ASN A 123 -29.00 49.90 22.52
CA ASN A 123 -27.81 50.76 22.39
C ASN A 123 -28.03 52.23 22.75
N SER A 124 -29.27 52.65 23.03
CA SER A 124 -29.55 54.04 23.40
C SER A 124 -30.87 54.19 24.16
N TYR A 125 -30.92 55.20 25.02
CA TYR A 125 -32.11 55.59 25.78
C TYR A 125 -32.35 57.09 25.62
N THR A 126 -33.62 57.48 25.53
CA THR A 126 -34.03 58.88 25.52
C THR A 126 -34.89 59.15 26.76
N LEU A 127 -34.42 60.04 27.62
CA LEU A 127 -35.09 60.41 28.86
C LEU A 127 -35.69 61.80 28.68
N GLY A 128 -37.01 61.91 28.79
CA GLY A 128 -37.67 63.22 28.94
C GLY A 128 -37.66 63.62 30.41
N ILE A 129 -37.13 64.80 30.72
CA ILE A 129 -37.09 65.35 32.07
C ILE A 129 -37.97 66.59 32.12
N GLU A 130 -38.82 66.65 33.14
CA GLU A 130 -39.62 67.80 33.51
C GLU A 130 -39.02 68.47 34.74
N ALA A 131 -38.89 69.80 34.70
CA ALA A 131 -38.60 70.64 35.85
C ALA A 131 -39.82 71.50 36.14
N LYS A 132 -40.31 71.46 37.38
CA LYS A 132 -41.58 72.07 37.76
C LYS A 132 -41.45 72.82 39.08
N ASP A 133 -41.95 74.06 39.09
CA ASP A 133 -42.10 74.88 40.29
C ASP A 133 -43.34 74.46 41.12
N PRO A 134 -43.57 75.01 42.32
CA PRO A 134 -44.77 74.70 43.10
C PRO A 134 -46.06 75.36 42.57
N GLY A 135 -45.94 76.33 41.65
CA GLY A 135 -47.05 77.04 40.98
C GLY A 135 -47.58 76.33 39.72
N ASP A 136 -47.10 75.13 39.44
CA ASP A 136 -47.41 74.29 38.29
C ASP A 136 -46.88 74.77 36.93
N LEU A 137 -45.93 75.73 36.88
CA LEU A 137 -45.20 76.02 35.65
C LEU A 137 -44.08 75.01 35.45
N ALA A 138 -43.94 74.51 34.22
CA ALA A 138 -43.04 73.42 33.90
C ALA A 138 -42.22 73.69 32.63
N ALA A 139 -40.97 73.24 32.65
CA ALA A 139 -40.12 73.14 31.47
C ALA A 139 -39.66 71.71 31.25
N HIS A 140 -39.22 71.44 30.02
CA HIS A 140 -38.88 70.10 29.56
C HIS A 140 -37.51 70.11 28.88
N CYS A 141 -36.72 69.07 29.11
CA CYS A 141 -35.52 68.79 28.32
C CYS A 141 -35.42 67.30 27.99
N SER A 142 -34.53 66.97 27.05
CA SER A 142 -34.27 65.59 26.64
C SER A 142 -32.83 65.19 26.95
N VAL A 143 -32.64 64.01 27.55
CA VAL A 143 -31.30 63.42 27.77
C VAL A 143 -31.18 62.19 26.87
N GLN A 144 -30.24 62.25 25.92
CA GLN A 144 -29.88 61.16 25.04
C GLN A 144 -28.69 60.41 25.66
N VAL A 145 -28.93 59.17 26.06
CA VAL A 145 -27.92 58.28 26.63
C VAL A 145 -27.54 57.28 25.56
N GLU A 146 -26.30 57.33 25.10
CA GLU A 146 -25.73 56.33 24.18
C GLU A 146 -25.01 55.26 25.00
N ILE A 147 -25.33 53.99 24.79
CA ILE A 147 -24.62 52.88 25.43
C ILE A 147 -23.41 52.51 24.55
N LEU A 148 -22.24 52.45 25.17
CA LEU A 148 -20.99 52.03 24.58
C LEU A 148 -20.81 50.53 24.84
N ASP A 149 -20.66 49.80 23.74
CA ASP A 149 -20.31 48.38 23.64
C ASP A 149 -18.97 48.08 24.35
N GLU A 150 -18.99 47.07 25.23
CA GLU A 150 -17.83 46.43 25.83
C GLU A 150 -17.72 44.97 25.36
N ASN A 151 -16.48 44.47 25.18
CA ASN A 151 -16.24 43.14 24.64
C ASN A 151 -16.56 42.02 25.65
N ASP A 152 -17.84 41.68 25.80
CA ASP A 152 -18.36 40.74 26.79
C ASP A 152 -18.94 39.45 26.18
N CYS A 153 -19.14 39.40 24.86
CA CYS A 153 -19.46 38.18 24.14
C CYS A 153 -18.22 37.56 23.48
N ALA A 154 -18.04 36.26 23.68
CA ALA A 154 -17.01 35.52 22.95
C ALA A 154 -17.53 35.08 21.56
N PRO A 155 -16.65 34.98 20.55
CA PRO A 155 -17.06 34.57 19.21
C PRO A 155 -17.59 33.14 19.17
N GLU A 156 -18.70 32.95 18.47
CA GLU A 156 -19.31 31.64 18.17
C GLU A 156 -18.72 31.08 16.87
N LEU A 157 -18.22 29.85 16.92
CA LEU A 157 -17.70 29.12 15.76
C LEU A 157 -18.66 28.00 15.37
N ILE A 158 -19.26 28.12 14.18
CA ILE A 158 -20.29 27.22 13.66
C ILE A 158 -19.72 26.42 12.49
N VAL A 159 -19.51 25.12 12.68
CA VAL A 159 -19.11 24.21 11.60
C VAL A 159 -20.35 23.85 10.79
N THR A 160 -20.43 24.35 9.55
CA THR A 160 -21.62 24.20 8.70
C THR A 160 -21.64 22.86 7.97
N SER A 161 -20.47 22.37 7.56
CA SER A 161 -20.33 21.09 6.85
C SER A 161 -18.91 20.56 7.03
N VAL A 162 -18.79 19.23 7.14
CA VAL A 162 -17.52 18.51 7.17
C VAL A 162 -17.59 17.41 6.11
N PHE A 163 -16.61 17.38 5.21
CA PHE A 163 -16.50 16.40 4.13
C PHE A 163 -15.54 15.28 4.56
N THR A 164 -16.08 14.29 5.27
CA THR A 164 -15.35 13.12 5.78
C THR A 164 -16.12 11.84 5.46
N PRO A 165 -15.45 10.72 5.09
CA PRO A 165 -14.00 10.61 4.91
C PRO A 165 -13.50 11.22 3.60
N LEU A 166 -12.27 11.74 3.59
CA LEU A 166 -11.66 12.40 2.44
C LEU A 166 -10.63 11.48 1.77
N PRO A 167 -10.74 11.18 0.45
CA PRO A 167 -9.75 10.35 -0.25
C PRO A 167 -8.34 10.94 -0.15
N GLU A 168 -7.33 10.11 0.13
CA GLU A 168 -5.94 10.58 0.27
C GLU A 168 -5.35 11.18 -1.01
N ASN A 169 -5.77 10.65 -2.17
CA ASN A 169 -5.41 11.17 -3.49
C ASN A 169 -6.09 12.51 -3.85
N SER A 170 -6.80 13.14 -2.90
CA SER A 170 -7.41 14.45 -3.10
C SER A 170 -6.34 15.50 -3.40
N PRO A 171 -6.49 16.30 -4.47
CA PRO A 171 -5.50 17.31 -4.81
C PRO A 171 -5.42 18.40 -3.74
N PRO A 172 -4.27 19.08 -3.59
CA PRO A 172 -4.17 20.30 -2.79
C PRO A 172 -5.22 21.33 -3.19
N GLY A 173 -5.85 21.96 -2.20
CA GLY A 173 -6.95 22.91 -2.35
C GLY A 173 -8.34 22.30 -2.21
N THR A 174 -8.44 20.99 -1.97
CA THR A 174 -9.71 20.30 -1.72
C THR A 174 -10.34 20.77 -0.42
N VAL A 175 -11.65 21.00 -0.42
CA VAL A 175 -12.39 21.54 0.73
C VAL A 175 -12.67 20.42 1.73
N VAL A 176 -12.23 20.62 2.98
CA VAL A 176 -12.42 19.70 4.10
C VAL A 176 -13.65 20.05 4.91
N ALA A 177 -13.85 21.33 5.21
CA ALA A 177 -14.97 21.80 6.01
C ALA A 177 -15.32 23.25 5.70
N LEU A 178 -16.59 23.62 5.95
CA LEU A 178 -17.10 24.99 5.87
C LEU A 178 -17.43 25.47 7.28
N ILE A 179 -16.99 26.69 7.59
CA ILE A 179 -17.07 27.28 8.93
C ILE A 179 -17.63 28.69 8.81
N LYS A 180 -18.51 29.04 9.72
CA LYS A 180 -19.04 30.39 9.91
C LYS A 180 -18.69 30.87 11.31
N THR A 181 -18.26 32.11 11.43
CA THR A 181 -18.13 32.78 12.73
C THR A 181 -19.25 33.78 12.95
N ARG A 182 -19.56 34.01 14.22
CA ARG A 182 -20.51 35.04 14.63
C ARG A 182 -20.09 35.59 15.98
N ASP A 183 -20.00 36.91 16.08
CA ASP A 183 -19.95 37.61 17.36
C ASP A 183 -21.23 38.44 17.52
N ARG A 184 -21.62 38.72 18.76
CA ARG A 184 -22.79 39.56 19.07
C ARG A 184 -22.39 41.02 19.25
N ASP A 185 -21.16 41.26 19.68
CA ASP A 185 -20.61 42.58 19.87
C ASP A 185 -20.48 43.33 18.52
N SER A 186 -20.25 44.63 18.58
CA SER A 186 -20.13 45.53 17.44
C SER A 186 -18.70 46.05 17.24
N GLY A 187 -18.44 46.68 16.09
CA GLY A 187 -17.14 47.31 15.82
C GLY A 187 -15.95 46.34 15.86
N GLU A 188 -14.89 46.69 16.61
CA GLU A 188 -13.72 45.83 16.80
C GLU A 188 -14.03 44.64 17.72
N ASN A 189 -14.94 44.80 18.69
CA ASN A 189 -15.35 43.73 19.61
C ASN A 189 -16.04 42.60 18.83
N GLY A 190 -16.83 42.94 17.80
CA GLY A 190 -17.47 41.95 16.93
C GLY A 190 -16.65 41.43 15.74
N ASP A 191 -15.42 41.93 15.50
CA ASP A 191 -14.62 41.57 14.32
C ASP A 191 -13.75 40.33 14.57
N VAL A 192 -14.19 39.19 14.07
CA VAL A 192 -13.59 37.89 14.37
C VAL A 192 -12.62 37.44 13.29
N TYR A 193 -11.40 37.08 13.69
CA TYR A 193 -10.47 36.35 12.84
C TYR A 193 -10.31 34.90 13.31
N CYS A 194 -9.99 34.02 12.37
CA CYS A 194 -9.86 32.59 12.64
C CYS A 194 -8.48 32.07 12.27
N GLN A 195 -8.01 31.07 13.01
CA GLN A 195 -6.76 30.36 12.73
C GLN A 195 -6.85 28.89 13.07
N ILE A 196 -6.06 28.06 12.37
CA ILE A 196 -5.90 26.63 12.68
C ILE A 196 -4.72 26.48 13.63
N LEU A 197 -4.90 25.71 14.71
CA LEU A 197 -3.84 25.41 15.66
C LEU A 197 -3.07 24.16 15.22
N GLY A 198 -1.80 24.34 14.84
CA GLY A 198 -0.82 23.25 14.81
C GLY A 198 -0.91 22.22 13.69
N LYS A 199 -1.46 22.56 12.51
CA LYS A 199 -1.49 21.66 11.34
C LYS A 199 -1.09 22.37 10.06
N ALA A 200 0.03 21.94 9.46
CA ALA A 200 0.59 22.56 8.26
C ALA A 200 -0.02 22.01 6.97
N GLU A 201 -0.71 20.86 7.04
CA GLU A 201 -1.35 20.16 5.93
C GLU A 201 -2.67 20.83 5.53
N PHE A 202 -3.23 21.68 6.40
CA PHE A 202 -4.50 22.36 6.19
C PHE A 202 -4.34 23.87 6.32
N VAL A 203 -5.02 24.60 5.46
CA VAL A 203 -5.05 26.06 5.47
C VAL A 203 -6.50 26.54 5.55
N LEU A 204 -6.71 27.57 6.36
CA LEU A 204 -7.98 28.27 6.43
C LEU A 204 -8.01 29.38 5.38
N LYS A 205 -9.01 29.36 4.50
CA LYS A 205 -9.23 30.41 3.50
C LYS A 205 -10.58 31.07 3.73
N SER A 206 -10.58 32.39 3.93
CA SER A 206 -11.82 33.16 3.91
C SER A 206 -12.30 33.33 2.47
N TYR A 207 -13.60 33.18 2.24
CA TYR A 207 -14.23 33.46 0.95
C TYR A 207 -15.30 34.56 1.03
N SER A 208 -15.75 34.89 2.24
CA SER A 208 -16.67 35.98 2.55
C SER A 208 -16.45 36.42 4.01
N LYS A 209 -16.92 37.60 4.38
CA LYS A 209 -16.83 38.11 5.76
C LYS A 209 -17.48 37.09 6.71
N ASN A 210 -16.72 36.63 7.71
CA ASN A 210 -17.13 35.61 8.69
C ASN A 210 -17.39 34.21 8.13
N PHE A 211 -17.03 33.94 6.88
CA PHE A 211 -17.15 32.62 6.28
C PHE A 211 -15.80 32.11 5.78
N TYR A 212 -15.49 30.90 6.22
CA TYR A 212 -14.20 30.26 6.02
C TYR A 212 -14.39 28.85 5.47
N LYS A 213 -13.42 28.42 4.68
CA LYS A 213 -13.27 27.02 4.26
C LYS A 213 -11.91 26.52 4.69
N ILE A 214 -11.87 25.32 5.25
CA ILE A 214 -10.63 24.59 5.46
C ILE A 214 -10.33 23.85 4.17
N VAL A 215 -9.11 24.01 3.65
CA VAL A 215 -8.64 23.30 2.47
C VAL A 215 -7.35 22.54 2.77
N THR A 216 -7.11 21.47 2.01
CA THR A 216 -5.81 20.80 1.99
C THR A 216 -4.77 21.73 1.36
N GLU A 217 -3.57 21.79 1.92
CA GLU A 217 -2.42 22.54 1.37
C GLU A 217 -1.40 21.59 0.73
N ARG A 218 -1.36 20.33 1.20
CA ARG A 218 -0.47 19.27 0.71
C ARG A 218 -1.27 18.02 0.37
N ALA A 219 -0.64 17.12 -0.37
CA ALA A 219 -1.16 15.77 -0.55
C ALA A 219 -1.26 15.07 0.81
N LEU A 220 -2.28 14.23 0.96
CA LEU A 220 -2.51 13.44 2.16
C LEU A 220 -2.08 12.00 1.86
N ASP A 221 -1.67 11.29 2.90
CA ASP A 221 -1.23 9.91 2.86
C ASP A 221 -1.84 9.22 4.07
N ARG A 222 -2.70 8.23 3.83
CA ARG A 222 -3.43 7.49 4.87
C ARG A 222 -2.53 6.48 5.57
N GLU A 223 -1.58 5.89 4.86
CA GLU A 223 -0.57 4.99 5.40
C GLU A 223 0.34 5.72 6.41
N GLU A 224 0.59 7.02 6.20
CA GLU A 224 1.28 7.88 7.16
C GLU A 224 0.36 8.34 8.31
N ILE A 225 -0.77 9.00 7.99
CA ILE A 225 -1.70 9.57 8.98
C ILE A 225 -3.16 9.35 8.54
N PRO A 226 -3.87 8.37 9.15
CA PRO A 226 -5.24 8.03 8.75
C PRO A 226 -6.33 8.99 9.31
N GLU A 227 -6.01 9.76 10.34
CA GLU A 227 -6.98 10.62 11.02
C GLU A 227 -6.35 11.94 11.48
N TYR A 228 -7.05 13.05 11.24
CA TYR A 228 -6.65 14.38 11.63
C TYR A 228 -7.68 15.06 12.54
N ASN A 229 -7.29 15.38 13.77
CA ASN A 229 -8.02 16.30 14.65
C ASN A 229 -7.63 17.76 14.42
N ILE A 230 -8.38 18.50 13.61
CA ILE A 230 -8.10 19.88 13.21
C ILE A 230 -8.78 20.84 14.20
N THR A 231 -8.00 21.55 15.02
CA THR A 231 -8.55 22.55 15.94
C THR A 231 -8.53 23.94 15.32
N VAL A 232 -9.69 24.56 15.23
CA VAL A 232 -9.87 25.94 14.74
C VAL A 232 -10.18 26.84 15.93
N MET A 233 -9.51 27.97 16.01
CA MET A 233 -9.73 28.99 17.02
C MET A 233 -10.22 30.28 16.35
N ALA A 234 -11.35 30.79 16.82
CA ALA A 234 -11.88 32.11 16.51
C ALA A 234 -11.49 33.05 17.66
N THR A 235 -11.08 34.28 17.32
CA THR A 235 -10.70 35.31 18.29
C THR A 235 -11.23 36.65 17.78
N ASP A 236 -11.87 37.40 18.66
CA ASP A 236 -12.31 38.77 18.37
C ASP A 236 -11.12 39.76 18.37
N ARG A 237 -11.40 41.04 18.13
CA ARG A 237 -10.40 42.12 18.25
C ARG A 237 -10.65 43.03 19.45
N GLY A 238 -11.45 42.57 20.40
CA GLY A 238 -11.70 43.24 21.65
C GLY A 238 -10.45 43.38 22.52
N LYS A 239 -10.58 44.18 23.58
CA LYS A 239 -9.49 44.42 24.55
C LYS A 239 -10.02 44.30 25.97
N PRO A 240 -9.77 43.17 26.67
CA PRO A 240 -9.02 41.99 26.23
C PRO A 240 -9.77 41.18 25.16
N PRO A 241 -9.06 40.45 24.28
CA PRO A 241 -9.73 39.65 23.27
C PRO A 241 -10.32 38.36 23.87
N LEU A 242 -11.47 37.92 23.38
CA LEU A 242 -12.09 36.64 23.72
C LEU A 242 -11.94 35.65 22.56
N SER A 243 -11.86 34.36 22.91
CA SER A 243 -11.57 33.31 21.94
C SER A 243 -12.33 32.02 22.21
N THR A 244 -12.75 31.35 21.14
CA THR A 244 -13.43 30.05 21.18
C THR A 244 -12.73 29.07 20.23
N SER A 245 -12.57 27.82 20.65
CA SER A 245 -11.95 26.77 19.83
C SER A 245 -12.88 25.58 19.61
N THR A 246 -12.83 24.98 18.43
CA THR A 246 -13.56 23.75 18.08
C THR A 246 -12.66 22.80 17.31
N THR A 247 -12.75 21.50 17.60
CA THR A 247 -11.97 20.45 16.94
C THR A 247 -12.85 19.68 15.96
N ILE A 248 -12.38 19.55 14.73
CA ILE A 248 -13.01 18.79 13.64
C ILE A 248 -12.17 17.52 13.41
N THR A 249 -12.79 16.36 13.53
CA THR A 249 -12.16 15.07 13.24
C THR A 249 -12.38 14.74 11.76
N LEU A 250 -11.27 14.62 11.03
CA LEU A 250 -11.23 14.24 9.61
C LEU A 250 -10.65 12.83 9.49
N HIS A 251 -11.42 11.91 8.90
CA HIS A 251 -10.91 10.59 8.52
C HIS A 251 -10.46 10.61 7.07
N ILE A 252 -9.31 9.99 6.78
CA ILE A 252 -8.82 9.83 5.41
C ILE A 252 -9.35 8.51 4.84
N ALA A 253 -9.94 8.57 3.65
CA ALA A 253 -10.40 7.40 2.92
C ALA A 253 -9.23 6.81 2.13
N ASP A 254 -9.10 5.50 2.25
CA ASP A 254 -8.12 4.67 1.55
C ASP A 254 -8.35 4.67 0.03
N VAL A 255 -7.27 4.78 -0.73
CA VAL A 255 -7.21 4.68 -2.18
C VAL A 255 -6.16 3.61 -2.51
N ASN A 256 -6.42 2.77 -3.52
CA ASN A 256 -5.48 1.73 -3.91
C ASN A 256 -4.27 2.31 -4.67
N ASP A 257 -3.30 2.88 -3.96
CA ASP A 257 -2.12 3.53 -4.53
C ASP A 257 -0.79 2.82 -4.20
N ASN A 258 -0.82 1.83 -3.29
CA ASN A 258 0.32 0.93 -3.08
C ASN A 258 0.09 -0.42 -3.74
N ALA A 259 1.15 -0.95 -4.36
CA ALA A 259 1.13 -2.30 -4.92
C ALA A 259 1.67 -3.31 -3.89
N PRO A 260 1.23 -4.58 -3.90
CA PRO A 260 1.77 -5.58 -2.99
C PRO A 260 3.29 -5.75 -3.16
N VAL A 261 4.05 -5.72 -2.07
CA VAL A 261 5.51 -5.88 -2.09
C VAL A 261 5.91 -7.20 -1.46
N PHE A 262 6.65 -8.04 -2.21
CA PHE A 262 7.22 -9.28 -1.69
C PHE A 262 8.33 -9.03 -0.66
N GLN A 263 8.44 -9.91 0.34
CA GLN A 263 9.48 -9.81 1.38
C GLN A 263 10.91 -9.96 0.83
N GLN A 264 11.07 -10.67 -0.29
CA GLN A 264 12.35 -10.92 -0.95
C GLN A 264 12.24 -10.61 -2.44
N ALA A 265 13.33 -10.14 -3.05
CA ALA A 265 13.39 -9.86 -4.49
C ALA A 265 13.38 -11.14 -5.35
N SER A 266 13.84 -12.25 -4.79
CA SER A 266 13.84 -13.58 -5.39
C SER A 266 13.87 -14.64 -4.30
N TYR A 267 13.21 -15.76 -4.51
CA TYR A 267 13.23 -16.90 -3.61
C TYR A 267 14.01 -18.06 -4.25
N GLU A 268 14.79 -18.77 -3.45
CA GLU A 268 15.43 -20.02 -3.85
C GLU A 268 15.13 -21.09 -2.80
N VAL A 269 14.71 -22.27 -3.24
CA VAL A 269 14.37 -23.38 -2.34
C VAL A 269 14.91 -24.70 -2.86
N HIS A 270 15.37 -25.54 -1.93
CA HIS A 270 15.84 -26.89 -2.24
C HIS A 270 14.79 -27.90 -1.81
N VAL A 271 14.37 -28.76 -2.73
CA VAL A 271 13.38 -29.81 -2.50
C VAL A 271 14.05 -31.13 -2.83
N ALA A 272 14.06 -32.07 -1.88
CA ALA A 272 14.53 -33.40 -2.19
C ALA A 272 13.60 -34.06 -3.22
N GLU A 273 14.17 -34.78 -4.19
CA GLU A 273 13.37 -35.60 -5.08
C GLU A 273 12.62 -36.71 -4.33
N ASN A 274 11.74 -37.41 -5.05
CA ASN A 274 10.85 -38.40 -4.47
C ASN A 274 9.98 -37.83 -3.33
N ASN A 275 9.71 -36.52 -3.36
CA ASN A 275 8.86 -35.85 -2.40
C ASN A 275 7.40 -36.33 -2.53
N PRO A 276 6.64 -36.38 -1.42
CA PRO A 276 5.23 -36.75 -1.51
C PRO A 276 4.44 -35.70 -2.31
N PRO A 277 3.54 -36.12 -3.21
CA PRO A 277 2.59 -35.22 -3.84
C PRO A 277 1.73 -34.49 -2.78
N GLY A 278 1.49 -33.20 -2.98
CA GLY A 278 0.82 -32.31 -2.04
C GLY A 278 1.74 -31.70 -0.97
N ALA A 279 3.06 -31.98 -1.00
CA ALA A 279 4.00 -31.37 -0.06
C ALA A 279 4.12 -29.85 -0.25
N SER A 280 4.19 -29.11 0.85
CA SER A 280 4.55 -27.69 0.84
C SER A 280 6.05 -27.56 0.56
N ILE A 281 6.40 -26.90 -0.55
CA ILE A 281 7.81 -26.73 -0.96
C ILE A 281 8.37 -25.37 -0.56
N ALA A 282 7.58 -24.30 -0.64
CA ALA A 282 7.99 -22.95 -0.29
C ALA A 282 6.77 -22.12 0.15
N GLN A 283 7.01 -21.02 0.84
CA GLN A 283 5.98 -20.02 1.14
C GLN A 283 6.50 -18.64 0.76
N VAL A 284 5.79 -17.96 -0.13
CA VAL A 284 6.04 -16.55 -0.43
C VAL A 284 5.09 -15.68 0.36
N SER A 285 5.56 -14.49 0.73
CA SER A 285 4.74 -13.49 1.39
C SER A 285 4.97 -12.13 0.75
N ALA A 286 3.86 -11.46 0.45
CA ALA A 286 3.80 -10.07 0.06
C ALA A 286 2.95 -9.29 1.07
N ARG A 287 3.25 -8.00 1.20
CA ARG A 287 2.55 -7.05 2.07
C ARG A 287 2.07 -5.89 1.23
N ASP A 288 0.86 -5.46 1.50
CA ASP A 288 0.24 -4.29 0.91
C ASP A 288 -0.20 -3.38 2.06
N PRO A 289 0.27 -2.12 2.13
CA PRO A 289 -0.01 -1.24 3.26
C PRO A 289 -1.43 -0.65 3.23
N ASP A 290 -2.13 -0.76 2.11
CA ASP A 290 -3.49 -0.24 1.92
C ASP A 290 -4.50 -0.97 2.84
N LEU A 291 -5.69 -0.41 3.01
CA LEU A 291 -6.70 -0.92 3.94
C LEU A 291 -7.77 -1.78 3.25
N GLY A 292 -8.21 -2.84 3.93
CA GLY A 292 -9.36 -3.63 3.49
C GLY A 292 -9.08 -4.38 2.18
N PRO A 293 -9.97 -4.32 1.15
CA PRO A 293 -9.76 -4.98 -0.13
C PRO A 293 -8.51 -4.50 -0.89
N ASN A 294 -8.13 -3.24 -0.72
CA ASN A 294 -6.95 -2.65 -1.35
C ASN A 294 -5.67 -3.28 -0.77
N GLY A 295 -5.61 -3.52 0.54
CA GLY A 295 -4.51 -4.27 1.16
C GLY A 295 -4.60 -5.80 1.08
N HIS A 296 -5.69 -6.36 0.53
CA HIS A 296 -5.93 -7.80 0.57
C HIS A 296 -5.22 -8.51 -0.58
N VAL A 297 -4.08 -9.13 -0.28
CA VAL A 297 -3.23 -9.79 -1.27
C VAL A 297 -3.71 -11.20 -1.61
N SER A 298 -3.75 -11.51 -2.90
CA SER A 298 -3.89 -12.86 -3.44
C SER A 298 -2.68 -13.27 -4.29
N TYR A 299 -2.31 -14.54 -4.21
CA TYR A 299 -1.15 -15.09 -4.91
C TYR A 299 -1.59 -15.93 -6.12
N SER A 300 -0.83 -15.86 -7.21
CA SER A 300 -1.06 -16.67 -8.40
C SER A 300 0.25 -17.03 -9.10
N LEU A 301 0.22 -18.13 -9.85
CA LEU A 301 1.34 -18.55 -10.69
C LEU A 301 1.10 -18.03 -12.11
N VAL A 302 2.01 -17.20 -12.62
CA VAL A 302 1.81 -16.47 -13.89
C VAL A 302 2.64 -17.08 -15.02
N ALA A 303 3.88 -17.44 -14.74
CA ALA A 303 4.77 -18.03 -15.73
C ALA A 303 5.73 -19.02 -15.07
N GLY A 304 6.32 -19.87 -15.90
CA GLY A 304 7.45 -20.72 -15.55
C GLY A 304 8.24 -21.07 -16.80
N ASP A 305 9.34 -21.76 -16.61
CA ASP A 305 10.17 -22.35 -17.67
C ASP A 305 9.47 -23.48 -18.44
N LEU A 306 8.51 -24.16 -17.81
CA LEU A 306 7.67 -25.18 -18.45
C LEU A 306 6.41 -24.59 -19.08
N GLU A 307 5.90 -25.27 -20.12
CA GLU A 307 4.60 -24.97 -20.72
C GLU A 307 3.48 -24.91 -19.66
N PRO A 308 2.51 -23.98 -19.73
CA PRO A 308 1.55 -23.73 -18.64
C PRO A 308 0.77 -24.96 -18.18
N ARG A 309 0.42 -25.86 -19.09
CA ARG A 309 -0.27 -27.12 -18.77
C ARG A 309 0.63 -28.10 -18.01
N ALA A 310 1.91 -28.15 -18.37
CA ALA A 310 2.89 -28.96 -17.66
C ALA A 310 3.15 -28.33 -16.27
N LEU A 311 3.30 -27.02 -16.19
CA LEU A 311 3.57 -26.30 -14.94
C LEU A 311 2.49 -26.55 -13.87
N ALA A 312 1.22 -26.45 -14.24
CA ALA A 312 0.08 -26.74 -13.34
C ALA A 312 0.08 -28.18 -12.80
N SER A 313 0.79 -29.08 -13.47
CA SER A 313 0.93 -30.48 -13.07
C SER A 313 2.12 -30.72 -12.14
N TYR A 314 3.08 -29.78 -12.06
CA TYR A 314 4.23 -29.82 -11.15
C TYR A 314 3.94 -29.07 -9.85
N VAL A 315 3.35 -27.88 -9.93
CA VAL A 315 3.18 -26.99 -8.79
C VAL A 315 1.83 -26.30 -8.79
N SER A 316 1.34 -25.96 -7.60
CA SER A 316 0.24 -25.02 -7.41
C SER A 316 0.58 -24.02 -6.30
N VAL A 317 -0.10 -22.88 -6.28
CA VAL A 317 0.05 -21.87 -5.22
C VAL A 317 -1.28 -21.63 -4.55
N SER A 318 -1.27 -21.57 -3.22
CA SER A 318 -2.42 -21.14 -2.43
C SER A 318 -2.62 -19.64 -2.59
N ALA A 319 -3.78 -19.25 -3.12
CA ALA A 319 -4.11 -17.85 -3.35
C ALA A 319 -4.17 -17.01 -2.05
N GLN A 320 -4.42 -17.63 -0.90
CA GLN A 320 -4.55 -16.92 0.38
C GLN A 320 -3.25 -16.91 1.19
N SER A 321 -2.54 -18.04 1.24
CA SER A 321 -1.38 -18.20 2.13
C SER A 321 -0.02 -18.02 1.45
N GLY A 322 0.01 -17.99 0.11
CA GLY A 322 1.25 -17.93 -0.66
C GLY A 322 2.10 -19.21 -0.59
N VAL A 323 1.57 -20.29 -0.02
CA VAL A 323 2.24 -21.60 0.03
C VAL A 323 2.22 -22.23 -1.36
N VAL A 324 3.39 -22.66 -1.82
CA VAL A 324 3.58 -23.39 -3.06
C VAL A 324 3.63 -24.88 -2.73
N PHE A 325 2.78 -25.67 -3.41
CA PHE A 325 2.66 -27.11 -3.23
C PHE A 325 3.20 -27.84 -4.45
N ALA A 326 3.95 -28.92 -4.22
CA ALA A 326 4.30 -29.88 -5.26
C ALA A 326 3.09 -30.76 -5.59
N GLN A 327 2.66 -30.80 -6.85
CA GLN A 327 1.52 -31.61 -7.31
C GLN A 327 1.91 -33.05 -7.64
N ARG A 328 3.21 -33.32 -7.76
CA ARG A 328 3.80 -34.64 -8.01
C ARG A 328 5.13 -34.78 -7.28
N ALA A 329 5.65 -36.00 -7.24
CA ALA A 329 7.04 -36.24 -6.88
C ALA A 329 7.94 -35.67 -7.99
N PHE A 330 8.98 -34.95 -7.59
CA PHE A 330 10.05 -34.53 -8.48
C PHE A 330 11.08 -35.66 -8.62
N ASP A 331 11.74 -35.66 -9.77
CA ASP A 331 12.74 -36.64 -10.20
C ASP A 331 13.91 -35.81 -10.74
N HIS A 332 15.08 -35.93 -10.11
CA HIS A 332 16.26 -35.11 -10.43
C HIS A 332 16.81 -35.43 -11.82
N GLU A 333 16.72 -36.68 -12.26
CA GLU A 333 17.18 -37.17 -13.55
C GLU A 333 16.37 -36.56 -14.69
N GLN A 334 15.09 -36.25 -14.43
CA GLN A 334 14.20 -35.57 -15.37
C GLN A 334 14.24 -34.03 -15.26
N LEU A 335 14.22 -33.48 -14.05
CA LEU A 335 14.09 -32.05 -13.80
C LEU A 335 14.92 -31.60 -12.59
N ARG A 336 16.07 -30.99 -12.85
CA ARG A 336 17.01 -30.53 -11.81
C ARG A 336 16.62 -29.20 -11.16
N ALA A 337 15.95 -28.34 -11.92
CA ALA A 337 15.53 -27.02 -11.46
C ALA A 337 14.24 -26.61 -12.16
N LEU A 338 13.44 -25.81 -11.47
CA LEU A 338 12.20 -25.23 -11.98
C LEU A 338 12.18 -23.74 -11.64
N GLU A 339 12.06 -22.89 -12.65
CA GLU A 339 11.90 -21.45 -12.46
C GLU A 339 10.43 -21.03 -12.56
N LEU A 340 9.96 -20.36 -11.51
CA LEU A 340 8.57 -19.92 -11.36
C LEU A 340 8.51 -18.41 -11.25
N THR A 341 7.54 -17.78 -11.91
CA THR A 341 7.17 -16.39 -11.70
C THR A 341 5.82 -16.33 -11.00
N LEU A 342 5.85 -15.93 -9.73
CA LEU A 342 4.67 -15.76 -8.89
C LEU A 342 4.22 -14.29 -8.92
N GLN A 343 2.92 -14.05 -8.83
CA GLN A 343 2.33 -12.71 -8.76
C GLN A 343 1.52 -12.57 -7.49
N ALA A 344 1.75 -11.47 -6.78
CA ALA A 344 0.89 -10.96 -5.73
C ALA A 344 0.01 -9.86 -6.34
N ARG A 345 -1.29 -9.93 -6.08
CA ARG A 345 -2.28 -8.98 -6.61
C ARG A 345 -3.25 -8.63 -5.50
N ASP A 346 -3.47 -7.34 -5.30
CA ASP A 346 -4.51 -6.86 -4.39
C ASP A 346 -5.94 -7.11 -4.94
N HIS A 347 -6.95 -6.75 -4.15
CA HIS A 347 -8.35 -6.79 -4.56
C HIS A 347 -8.92 -5.38 -4.80
N GLY A 348 -8.04 -4.40 -5.03
CA GLY A 348 -8.41 -3.02 -5.29
C GLY A 348 -8.96 -2.78 -6.69
N SER A 349 -9.42 -1.55 -6.95
CA SER A 349 -9.96 -1.12 -8.24
C SER A 349 -9.41 0.26 -8.64
N PRO A 350 -8.41 0.34 -9.54
CA PRO A 350 -7.79 -0.76 -10.29
C PRO A 350 -6.92 -1.64 -9.41
N ALA A 351 -6.82 -2.93 -9.74
CA ALA A 351 -5.99 -3.85 -8.98
C ALA A 351 -4.50 -3.70 -9.34
N LEU A 352 -3.65 -3.50 -8.33
CA LEU A 352 -2.21 -3.42 -8.47
C LEU A 352 -1.57 -4.79 -8.22
N ARG A 353 -0.35 -4.96 -8.74
CA ARG A 353 0.32 -6.26 -8.79
C ARG A 353 1.84 -6.12 -8.74
N ALA A 354 2.49 -7.13 -8.17
CA ALA A 354 3.92 -7.33 -8.26
C ALA A 354 4.24 -8.78 -8.61
N ASN A 355 5.40 -8.99 -9.23
CA ASN A 355 5.89 -10.32 -9.61
C ASN A 355 7.19 -10.63 -8.85
N VAL A 356 7.43 -11.91 -8.57
CA VAL A 356 8.68 -12.41 -7.99
C VAL A 356 9.10 -13.72 -8.63
N SER A 357 10.41 -13.92 -8.79
CA SER A 357 10.98 -15.18 -9.25
C SER A 357 11.24 -16.13 -8.07
N LEU A 358 10.76 -17.37 -8.18
CA LEU A 358 11.06 -18.49 -7.29
C LEU A 358 11.79 -19.57 -8.07
N ARG A 359 13.03 -19.87 -7.69
CA ARG A 359 13.82 -20.97 -8.24
C ARG A 359 13.75 -22.17 -7.30
N VAL A 360 13.23 -23.28 -7.80
CA VAL A 360 13.15 -24.56 -7.08
C VAL A 360 14.28 -25.46 -7.58
N LEU A 361 15.16 -25.88 -6.69
CA LEU A 361 16.27 -26.78 -6.98
C LEU A 361 15.91 -28.17 -6.46
N VAL A 362 15.91 -29.16 -7.33
CA VAL A 362 15.60 -30.55 -6.98
C VAL A 362 16.90 -31.23 -6.55
N GLY A 363 16.97 -31.62 -5.29
CA GLY A 363 18.10 -32.34 -4.72
C GLY A 363 18.05 -33.83 -5.05
N ASP A 364 19.14 -34.32 -5.61
CA ASP A 364 19.42 -35.73 -5.94
C ASP A 364 19.49 -36.62 -4.68
N ARG A 365 18.87 -37.80 -4.74
CA ARG A 365 18.96 -38.88 -3.77
C ARG A 365 19.43 -40.14 -4.48
N ASN A 366 20.16 -40.99 -3.75
CA ASN A 366 20.68 -42.24 -4.29
C ASN A 366 19.56 -43.29 -4.44
N ASP A 367 18.72 -43.16 -5.47
CA ASP A 367 17.57 -44.03 -5.73
C ASP A 367 17.75 -44.89 -6.99
N ASN A 368 18.72 -44.56 -7.85
CA ASN A 368 19.12 -45.42 -8.96
C ASN A 368 20.35 -46.26 -8.57
N ALA A 369 20.27 -47.57 -8.81
CA ALA A 369 21.42 -48.45 -8.63
C ALA A 369 22.30 -48.44 -9.88
N PRO A 370 23.63 -48.56 -9.74
CA PRO A 370 24.54 -48.56 -10.87
C PRO A 370 24.22 -49.72 -11.82
N ARG A 371 24.28 -49.48 -13.12
CA ARG A 371 24.02 -50.49 -14.16
C ARG A 371 25.28 -50.81 -14.93
N VAL A 372 25.64 -52.10 -14.97
CA VAL A 372 26.75 -52.59 -15.81
C VAL A 372 26.31 -52.61 -17.27
N LEU A 373 27.02 -51.85 -18.12
CA LEU A 373 26.81 -51.80 -19.57
C LEU A 373 27.71 -52.79 -20.31
N TYR A 374 28.94 -52.97 -19.83
CA TYR A 374 29.90 -53.89 -20.43
C TYR A 374 30.68 -54.64 -19.33
N PRO A 375 30.88 -55.97 -19.46
CA PRO A 375 30.36 -56.84 -20.52
C PRO A 375 28.85 -57.01 -20.49
N ALA A 376 28.26 -57.38 -21.63
CA ALA A 376 26.85 -57.75 -21.70
C ALA A 376 26.62 -58.99 -20.83
N LEU A 377 25.79 -58.84 -19.79
CA LEU A 377 25.47 -59.93 -18.87
C LEU A 377 24.32 -60.77 -19.45
N GLY A 378 24.45 -62.09 -19.36
CA GLY A 378 23.36 -63.02 -19.67
C GLY A 378 22.25 -62.99 -18.61
N PRO A 379 21.16 -63.75 -18.79
CA PRO A 379 20.04 -63.81 -17.85
C PRO A 379 20.46 -64.16 -16.41
N ASP A 380 21.53 -64.94 -16.28
CA ASP A 380 22.10 -65.37 -14.99
C ASP A 380 23.06 -64.34 -14.37
N GLY A 381 23.15 -63.13 -14.92
CA GLY A 381 24.05 -62.07 -14.44
C GLY A 381 25.54 -62.36 -14.69
N SER A 382 25.83 -63.26 -15.64
CA SER A 382 27.19 -63.70 -15.96
C SER A 382 27.63 -63.29 -17.36
N ALA A 383 28.92 -63.00 -17.50
CA ALA A 383 29.58 -62.77 -18.78
C ALA A 383 30.73 -63.77 -18.94
N LEU A 384 30.74 -64.46 -20.08
CA LEU A 384 31.74 -65.45 -20.43
C LEU A 384 32.83 -64.83 -21.30
N PHE A 385 34.09 -65.07 -20.91
CA PHE A 385 35.27 -64.68 -21.67
C PHE A 385 36.13 -65.92 -21.92
N ASP A 386 36.07 -66.42 -23.16
CA ASP A 386 36.59 -67.73 -23.51
C ASP A 386 38.08 -67.76 -23.93
N THR A 387 38.76 -66.61 -23.95
CA THR A 387 40.08 -66.48 -24.58
C THR A 387 41.08 -65.66 -23.76
N VAL A 388 41.31 -66.04 -22.51
CA VAL A 388 42.44 -65.50 -21.74
C VAL A 388 43.68 -66.38 -21.97
N PRO A 389 44.78 -65.88 -22.56
CA PRO A 389 45.97 -66.70 -22.81
C PRO A 389 46.59 -67.23 -21.51
N ARG A 390 47.01 -68.50 -21.43
CA ARG A 390 47.67 -69.03 -20.22
C ARG A 390 49.04 -68.40 -19.99
N ALA A 391 49.72 -68.00 -21.08
CA ALA A 391 50.99 -67.28 -21.06
C ALA A 391 50.87 -65.79 -20.70
N ALA A 392 49.70 -65.31 -20.27
CA ALA A 392 49.49 -63.92 -19.90
C ALA A 392 50.44 -63.49 -18.75
N GLN A 393 51.25 -62.46 -19.00
CA GLN A 393 52.13 -61.87 -17.99
C GLN A 393 51.31 -61.15 -16.90
N PRO A 394 51.87 -60.95 -15.69
CA PRO A 394 51.26 -60.07 -14.69
C PRO A 394 50.99 -58.68 -15.28
N GLY A 395 49.78 -58.15 -15.07
CA GLY A 395 49.31 -56.86 -15.60
C GLY A 395 48.54 -56.95 -16.92
N TYR A 396 48.37 -58.15 -17.50
CA TYR A 396 47.58 -58.39 -18.71
C TYR A 396 46.12 -57.98 -18.51
N LEU A 397 45.58 -57.17 -19.42
CA LEU A 397 44.19 -56.71 -19.40
C LEU A 397 43.28 -57.83 -19.90
N VAL A 398 42.49 -58.40 -19.00
CA VAL A 398 41.52 -59.46 -19.31
C VAL A 398 40.26 -58.85 -19.90
N THR A 399 39.69 -57.88 -19.20
CA THR A 399 38.49 -57.16 -19.61
C THR A 399 38.37 -55.86 -18.81
N LYS A 400 37.40 -55.03 -19.15
CA LYS A 400 37.04 -53.83 -18.40
C LYS A 400 35.56 -53.89 -18.07
N VAL A 401 35.21 -53.63 -16.82
CA VAL A 401 33.83 -53.48 -16.39
C VAL A 401 33.46 -52.00 -16.54
N VAL A 402 32.44 -51.72 -17.35
CA VAL A 402 31.90 -50.38 -17.56
C VAL A 402 30.50 -50.36 -17.01
N ALA A 403 30.27 -49.47 -16.05
CA ALA A 403 28.96 -49.20 -15.47
C ALA A 403 28.62 -47.72 -15.56
N VAL A 404 27.33 -47.42 -15.45
CA VAL A 404 26.78 -46.07 -15.39
C VAL A 404 25.80 -45.99 -14.22
N ASP A 405 25.70 -44.82 -13.62
CA ASP A 405 24.63 -44.49 -12.70
C ASP A 405 23.79 -43.35 -13.28
N ALA A 406 22.50 -43.32 -12.97
CA ALA A 406 21.61 -42.26 -13.46
C ALA A 406 21.70 -41.00 -12.60
N ASP A 407 22.06 -41.15 -11.33
CA ASP A 407 22.13 -40.07 -10.33
C ASP A 407 23.27 -39.07 -10.65
N ALA A 408 23.50 -38.10 -9.76
CA ALA A 408 24.56 -37.10 -9.91
C ALA A 408 25.55 -37.10 -8.72
N GLY A 409 26.67 -36.41 -8.91
CA GLY A 409 27.66 -36.21 -7.85
C GLY A 409 28.18 -37.51 -7.21
N HIS A 410 28.02 -37.63 -5.89
CA HIS A 410 28.46 -38.81 -5.14
C HIS A 410 27.58 -40.05 -5.37
N ASN A 411 26.29 -39.85 -5.65
CA ASN A 411 25.33 -40.92 -5.94
C ASN A 411 25.65 -41.61 -7.27
N ALA A 412 26.30 -40.91 -8.21
CA ALA A 412 26.85 -41.54 -9.43
C ALA A 412 28.36 -41.82 -9.39
N TRP A 413 29.00 -41.67 -8.23
CA TRP A 413 30.44 -41.89 -8.11
C TRP A 413 30.77 -43.38 -8.00
N LEU A 414 31.10 -44.00 -9.13
CA LEU A 414 31.32 -45.43 -9.22
C LEU A 414 32.68 -45.88 -8.65
N SER A 415 32.64 -46.96 -7.86
CA SER A 415 33.80 -47.69 -7.37
C SER A 415 33.64 -49.20 -7.59
N TYR A 416 34.72 -49.85 -8.03
CA TYR A 416 34.72 -51.24 -8.45
C TYR A 416 35.41 -52.12 -7.41
N HIS A 417 34.70 -53.13 -6.90
CA HIS A 417 35.16 -54.01 -5.82
C HIS A 417 35.07 -55.48 -6.23
N VAL A 418 36.04 -56.27 -5.79
CA VAL A 418 35.98 -57.74 -5.92
C VAL A 418 35.28 -58.29 -4.68
N LEU A 419 34.12 -58.94 -4.85
CA LEU A 419 33.41 -59.60 -3.75
C LEU A 419 33.90 -61.03 -3.54
N GLN A 420 34.11 -61.77 -4.63
CA GLN A 420 34.53 -63.16 -4.59
C GLN A 420 35.38 -63.50 -5.82
N ALA A 421 36.45 -64.24 -5.62
CA ALA A 421 37.27 -64.80 -6.70
C ALA A 421 37.50 -66.29 -6.44
N SER A 422 37.46 -67.12 -7.48
CA SER A 422 37.84 -68.53 -7.41
C SER A 422 39.26 -68.69 -6.85
N GLU A 423 40.20 -67.89 -7.34
CA GLU A 423 41.57 -67.82 -6.83
C GLU A 423 41.88 -66.41 -6.32
N PRO A 424 41.92 -66.20 -4.99
CA PRO A 424 42.21 -64.88 -4.43
C PRO A 424 43.63 -64.44 -4.80
N GLY A 425 43.76 -63.20 -5.26
CA GLY A 425 45.04 -62.63 -5.69
C GLY A 425 45.50 -63.03 -7.09
N LEU A 426 44.71 -63.77 -7.88
CA LEU A 426 44.98 -64.02 -9.30
C LEU A 426 44.62 -62.81 -10.17
N PHE A 427 43.58 -62.06 -9.79
CA PHE A 427 43.11 -60.87 -10.50
C PHE A 427 43.26 -59.62 -9.63
N SER A 428 43.53 -58.51 -10.30
CA SER A 428 43.46 -57.16 -9.76
C SER A 428 42.36 -56.39 -10.50
N LEU A 429 41.55 -55.65 -9.74
CA LEU A 429 40.48 -54.80 -10.27
C LEU A 429 40.82 -53.34 -9.97
N GLY A 430 40.86 -52.51 -11.00
CA GLY A 430 41.06 -51.08 -10.84
C GLY A 430 39.87 -50.41 -10.15
N LEU A 431 40.07 -49.89 -8.94
CA LEU A 431 39.01 -49.31 -8.08
C LEU A 431 38.17 -48.22 -8.77
N ARG A 432 38.76 -47.44 -9.69
CA ARG A 432 38.07 -46.36 -10.41
C ARG A 432 37.94 -46.61 -11.92
N THR A 433 38.75 -47.50 -12.48
CA THR A 433 38.79 -47.75 -13.92
C THR A 433 37.94 -48.95 -14.34
N GLY A 434 37.64 -49.87 -13.42
CA GLY A 434 36.94 -51.12 -13.72
C GLY A 434 37.78 -52.11 -14.54
N GLU A 435 39.07 -51.85 -14.74
CA GLU A 435 39.96 -52.76 -15.48
C GLU A 435 40.28 -54.01 -14.66
N VAL A 436 40.01 -55.18 -15.23
CA VAL A 436 40.35 -56.48 -14.66
C VAL A 436 41.67 -56.95 -15.29
N ARG A 437 42.72 -57.01 -14.49
CA ARG A 437 44.06 -57.43 -14.92
C ARG A 437 44.55 -58.64 -14.16
N THR A 438 45.41 -59.45 -14.76
CA THR A 438 46.10 -60.54 -14.05
C THR A 438 47.06 -59.95 -13.01
N ALA A 439 46.98 -60.35 -11.75
CA ALA A 439 47.90 -59.89 -10.70
C ALA A 439 49.17 -60.75 -10.64
N ARG A 440 49.06 -62.03 -11.01
CA ARG A 440 50.17 -63.00 -11.13
C ARG A 440 49.93 -63.91 -12.33
N ALA A 441 50.97 -64.61 -12.78
CA ALA A 441 50.84 -65.65 -13.79
C ALA A 441 50.00 -66.83 -13.27
N LEU A 442 49.27 -67.49 -14.17
CA LEU A 442 48.47 -68.68 -13.86
C LEU A 442 49.41 -69.86 -13.54
N GLY A 443 49.29 -70.44 -12.35
CA GLY A 443 50.06 -71.61 -11.95
C GLY A 443 49.46 -72.91 -12.51
N GLU A 444 50.26 -73.98 -12.61
CA GLU A 444 49.80 -75.30 -13.09
C GLU A 444 48.71 -75.93 -12.22
N ARG A 445 48.53 -75.44 -10.99
CA ARG A 445 47.50 -75.90 -10.03
C ARG A 445 46.23 -75.06 -10.06
N ASP A 446 46.27 -73.89 -10.68
CA ASP A 446 45.12 -72.99 -10.75
C ASP A 446 44.11 -73.55 -11.79
N ALA A 447 42.82 -73.52 -11.47
CA ALA A 447 41.80 -74.03 -12.39
C ALA A 447 41.79 -73.25 -13.72
N ALA A 448 41.55 -73.96 -14.83
CA ALA A 448 41.42 -73.35 -16.17
C ALA A 448 40.21 -72.41 -16.28
N ARG A 449 39.15 -72.67 -15.50
CA ARG A 449 37.94 -71.85 -15.42
C ARG A 449 37.97 -71.09 -14.11
N GLN A 450 37.98 -69.77 -14.21
CA GLN A 450 38.02 -68.86 -13.07
C GLN A 450 36.71 -68.08 -13.01
N ARG A 451 36.13 -67.96 -11.81
CA ARG A 451 34.94 -67.15 -11.57
C ARG A 451 35.32 -65.95 -10.72
N LEU A 452 34.96 -64.75 -11.20
CA LEU A 452 35.19 -63.50 -10.52
C LEU A 452 33.87 -62.75 -10.36
N LEU A 453 33.42 -62.57 -9.13
CA LEU A 453 32.25 -61.76 -8.77
C LEU A 453 32.72 -60.35 -8.44
N VAL A 454 32.39 -59.42 -9.32
CA VAL A 454 32.66 -57.99 -9.13
C VAL A 454 31.37 -57.27 -8.71
N ALA A 455 31.52 -56.24 -7.88
CA ALA A 455 30.46 -55.32 -7.53
C ALA A 455 30.86 -53.90 -7.88
N VAL A 456 30.00 -53.22 -8.62
CA VAL A 456 30.08 -51.77 -8.81
C VAL A 456 29.22 -51.14 -7.71
N ARG A 457 29.80 -50.23 -6.94
CA ARG A 457 29.13 -49.49 -5.88
C ARG A 457 29.20 -48.01 -6.18
N ASP A 458 28.09 -47.31 -6.00
CA ASP A 458 28.13 -45.86 -5.96
C ASP A 458 28.75 -45.34 -4.65
N GLY A 459 28.88 -44.02 -4.55
CA GLY A 459 29.32 -43.30 -3.35
C GLY A 459 28.17 -42.71 -2.54
N GLY A 460 26.92 -43.08 -2.84
CA GLY A 460 25.73 -42.57 -2.16
C GLY A 460 25.57 -43.14 -0.76
N GLN A 461 24.61 -42.60 -0.01
CA GLN A 461 24.29 -43.08 1.34
C GLN A 461 22.78 -43.31 1.51
N PRO A 462 22.31 -44.58 1.63
CA PRO A 462 23.10 -45.82 1.58
C PRO A 462 23.67 -46.11 0.19
N PRO A 463 24.84 -46.77 0.08
CA PRO A 463 25.41 -47.07 -1.23
C PRO A 463 24.63 -48.18 -1.92
N LEU A 464 24.24 -47.98 -3.17
CA LEU A 464 23.64 -49.00 -4.01
C LEU A 464 24.73 -49.70 -4.84
N SER A 465 24.41 -50.90 -5.31
CA SER A 465 25.39 -51.71 -6.00
C SER A 465 24.77 -52.67 -7.00
N ALA A 466 25.51 -52.95 -8.07
CA ALA A 466 25.22 -54.02 -9.00
C ALA A 466 26.39 -54.99 -9.08
N THR A 467 26.06 -56.27 -9.18
CA THR A 467 27.04 -57.34 -9.29
C THR A 467 27.12 -57.85 -10.71
N ALA A 468 28.31 -58.28 -11.12
CA ALA A 468 28.54 -58.98 -12.37
C ALA A 468 29.43 -60.19 -12.10
N THR A 469 29.05 -61.34 -12.65
CA THR A 469 29.88 -62.56 -12.57
C THR A 469 30.67 -62.71 -13.86
N LEU A 470 31.99 -62.58 -13.80
CA LEU A 470 32.88 -62.82 -14.92
C LEU A 470 33.35 -64.28 -14.87
N LEU A 471 33.02 -65.04 -15.92
CA LEU A 471 33.49 -66.41 -16.13
C LEU A 471 34.64 -66.34 -17.13
N LEU A 472 35.86 -66.58 -16.65
CA LEU A 472 37.09 -66.46 -17.43
C LEU A 472 37.63 -67.87 -17.70
N VAL A 473 37.82 -68.21 -18.98
CA VAL A 473 38.42 -69.48 -19.39
C VAL A 473 39.82 -69.22 -19.94
N PHE A 474 40.81 -69.88 -19.34
CA PHE A 474 42.20 -69.81 -19.77
C PHE A 474 42.50 -70.93 -20.77
N ALA A 475 42.78 -70.56 -22.02
CA ALA A 475 43.07 -71.47 -23.11
C ALA A 475 44.08 -70.83 -24.07
N ASP A 476 44.98 -71.64 -24.64
CA ASP A 476 45.97 -71.14 -25.61
C ASP A 476 45.42 -71.17 -27.04
N SER A 477 44.27 -71.81 -27.27
CA SER A 477 43.50 -71.77 -28.51
C SER A 477 42.00 -72.00 -28.28
N LEU A 478 41.14 -71.44 -29.15
CA LEU A 478 39.67 -71.56 -29.07
C LEU A 478 39.17 -73.02 -29.14
N GLN A 479 40.00 -73.94 -29.66
CA GLN A 479 39.73 -75.37 -29.76
C GLN A 479 39.91 -76.13 -28.43
N GLU A 480 40.64 -75.55 -27.47
CA GLU A 480 40.97 -76.16 -26.17
C GLU A 480 39.95 -75.80 -25.07
N ALA A 481 39.11 -74.79 -25.33
CA ALA A 481 38.05 -74.32 -24.42
C ALA A 481 36.76 -75.19 -24.47
N LEU A 482 36.65 -76.13 -25.41
CA LEU A 482 35.52 -77.05 -25.55
C LEU A 482 35.98 -78.51 -25.34
N PRO A 483 35.41 -79.20 -24.33
CA PRO A 483 34.39 -80.19 -24.65
C PRO A 483 33.09 -80.02 -23.83
N ASP A 484 32.01 -80.55 -24.40
CA ASP A 484 30.60 -80.58 -23.94
C ASP A 484 29.72 -79.34 -24.22
N LEU A 485 29.53 -79.05 -25.52
CA LEU A 485 28.23 -78.63 -26.06
C LEU A 485 27.50 -79.87 -26.59
N GLY A 486 27.08 -80.72 -25.66
CA GLY A 486 26.34 -81.95 -25.94
C GLY A 486 25.19 -82.10 -24.96
N ASP A 487 24.40 -81.04 -24.76
CA ASP A 487 23.03 -81.08 -24.24
C ASP A 487 22.47 -79.65 -24.20
N ALA A 488 22.34 -79.04 -25.38
CA ALA A 488 21.34 -78.00 -25.57
C ALA A 488 20.10 -78.72 -26.13
N PRO A 489 18.93 -78.68 -25.48
CA PRO A 489 17.70 -79.08 -26.16
C PRO A 489 17.57 -78.18 -27.39
N ALA A 490 17.23 -78.80 -28.53
CA ALA A 490 17.05 -78.11 -29.80
C ALA A 490 16.30 -76.78 -29.58
N PRO A 491 16.71 -75.67 -30.23
CA PRO A 491 15.93 -74.45 -30.16
C PRO A 491 14.51 -74.80 -30.56
N SER A 492 13.56 -74.58 -29.64
CA SER A 492 12.14 -74.59 -29.98
C SER A 492 11.98 -73.65 -31.16
N ASP A 493 11.52 -74.22 -32.27
CA ASP A 493 11.43 -73.62 -33.59
C ASP A 493 10.76 -72.24 -33.50
N ALA A 494 11.56 -71.17 -33.34
CA ALA A 494 11.04 -69.81 -33.24
C ALA A 494 10.28 -69.40 -34.51
N GLN A 495 10.55 -70.09 -35.63
CA GLN A 495 9.79 -70.00 -36.87
C GLN A 495 8.38 -70.61 -36.75
N ALA A 496 8.17 -71.65 -35.94
CA ALA A 496 6.83 -72.20 -35.71
C ALA A 496 5.96 -71.26 -34.85
N GLU A 497 6.54 -70.61 -33.83
CA GLU A 497 5.81 -69.58 -33.06
C GLU A 497 5.57 -68.32 -33.91
N LEU A 498 6.54 -67.86 -34.70
CA LEU A 498 6.33 -66.69 -35.58
C LEU A 498 5.29 -66.98 -36.67
N GLN A 499 5.28 -68.20 -37.23
CA GLN A 499 4.23 -68.64 -38.16
C GLN A 499 2.87 -68.76 -37.47
N LEU A 500 2.82 -69.25 -36.22
CA LEU A 500 1.58 -69.28 -35.44
C LEU A 500 1.06 -67.87 -35.15
N TYR A 501 1.90 -66.95 -34.68
CA TYR A 501 1.52 -65.56 -34.44
C TYR A 501 1.15 -64.81 -35.73
N LEU A 502 1.82 -65.10 -36.85
CA LEU A 502 1.47 -64.55 -38.16
C LEU A 502 0.12 -65.08 -38.66
N VAL A 503 -0.15 -66.38 -38.50
CA VAL A 503 -1.44 -67.00 -38.84
C VAL A 503 -2.56 -66.49 -37.93
N VAL A 504 -2.30 -66.34 -36.63
CA VAL A 504 -3.25 -65.77 -35.66
C VAL A 504 -3.51 -64.29 -35.95
N ALA A 505 -2.49 -63.51 -36.31
CA ALA A 505 -2.65 -62.11 -36.69
C ALA A 505 -3.43 -61.97 -38.02
N LEU A 506 -3.12 -62.80 -39.03
CA LEU A 506 -3.88 -62.84 -40.29
C LEU A 506 -5.34 -63.26 -40.08
N ALA A 507 -5.59 -64.24 -39.21
CA ALA A 507 -6.94 -64.66 -38.84
C ALA A 507 -7.69 -63.55 -38.08
N LEU A 508 -7.05 -62.86 -37.14
CA LEU A 508 -7.63 -61.72 -36.42
C LEU A 508 -7.96 -60.56 -37.36
N ILE A 509 -7.06 -60.22 -38.27
CA ILE A 509 -7.29 -59.17 -39.27
C ILE A 509 -8.42 -59.60 -40.22
N SER A 510 -8.48 -60.87 -40.64
CA SER A 510 -9.59 -61.35 -41.49
C SER A 510 -10.92 -61.33 -40.75
N VAL A 511 -10.95 -61.70 -39.47
CA VAL A 511 -12.17 -61.65 -38.63
C VAL A 511 -12.60 -60.20 -38.42
N LEU A 512 -11.69 -59.29 -38.10
CA LEU A 512 -12.00 -57.86 -37.96
C LEU A 512 -12.50 -57.25 -39.28
N PHE A 513 -11.90 -57.65 -40.41
CA PHE A 513 -12.38 -57.24 -41.73
C PHE A 513 -13.78 -57.80 -42.03
N LEU A 514 -14.05 -59.07 -41.72
CA LEU A 514 -15.34 -59.70 -41.93
C LEU A 514 -16.42 -59.08 -41.03
N VAL A 515 -16.10 -58.77 -39.76
CA VAL A 515 -16.96 -58.01 -38.85
C VAL A 515 -17.21 -56.62 -39.38
N ALA A 516 -16.20 -55.91 -39.88
CA ALA A 516 -16.36 -54.58 -40.49
C ALA A 516 -17.23 -54.61 -41.75
N VAL A 517 -17.09 -55.64 -42.59
CA VAL A 517 -17.94 -55.85 -43.77
C VAL A 517 -19.37 -56.21 -43.36
N ILE A 518 -19.57 -57.08 -42.36
CA ILE A 518 -20.90 -57.37 -41.81
C ILE A 518 -21.54 -56.11 -41.22
N LEU A 519 -20.78 -55.28 -40.49
CA LEU A 519 -21.25 -54.00 -39.97
C LEU A 519 -21.58 -53.02 -41.10
N ALA A 520 -20.76 -52.95 -42.13
CA ALA A 520 -21.01 -52.12 -43.31
C ALA A 520 -22.26 -52.58 -44.07
N VAL A 521 -22.44 -53.89 -44.26
CA VAL A 521 -23.65 -54.48 -44.87
C VAL A 521 -24.87 -54.28 -43.97
N ALA A 522 -24.76 -54.48 -42.66
CA ALA A 522 -25.85 -54.24 -41.71
C ALA A 522 -26.25 -52.75 -41.68
N LEU A 523 -25.29 -51.83 -41.77
CA LEU A 523 -25.54 -50.39 -41.89
C LEU A 523 -26.12 -50.03 -43.26
N HIS A 524 -25.74 -50.72 -44.35
CA HIS A 524 -26.31 -50.51 -45.67
C HIS A 524 -27.74 -51.05 -45.79
N VAL A 525 -28.02 -52.22 -45.22
CA VAL A 525 -29.35 -52.85 -45.18
C VAL A 525 -30.29 -52.11 -44.21
N ARG A 526 -29.77 -51.53 -43.10
CA ARG A 526 -30.52 -50.61 -42.25
C ARG A 526 -30.78 -49.24 -42.91
N ARG A 527 -29.94 -48.81 -43.86
CA ARG A 527 -30.19 -47.58 -44.64
C ARG A 527 -31.16 -47.78 -45.82
N SER A 528 -31.38 -49.01 -46.29
CA SER A 528 -32.30 -49.30 -47.41
C SER A 528 -33.69 -49.79 -47.00
N SER A 529 -34.01 -49.86 -45.71
CA SER A 529 -35.31 -50.35 -45.22
C SER A 529 -36.03 -49.31 -44.36
N ARG A 530 -36.72 -48.37 -45.02
CA ARG A 530 -37.88 -47.66 -44.46
C ARG A 530 -39.08 -47.85 -45.37
N PRO A 531 -40.16 -48.45 -44.86
CA PRO A 531 -41.52 -47.99 -45.10
C PRO A 531 -42.09 -47.47 -43.76
N ALA A 532 -42.58 -46.23 -43.65
CA ALA A 532 -43.91 -45.78 -44.09
C ALA A 532 -45.08 -46.59 -43.48
N ALA A 533 -45.95 -45.88 -42.75
CA ALA A 533 -47.35 -46.16 -42.38
C ALA A 533 -47.69 -46.52 -40.90
N TRP A 534 -48.55 -45.66 -40.34
CA TRP A 534 -49.68 -45.87 -39.42
C TRP A 534 -49.57 -46.73 -38.14
N GLY A 535 -49.80 -46.07 -36.99
CA GLY A 535 -51.14 -45.99 -36.37
C GLY A 535 -51.77 -47.24 -35.72
N CYS A 536 -52.09 -47.08 -34.42
CA CYS A 536 -53.10 -47.80 -33.62
C CYS A 536 -52.79 -49.23 -33.10
N PHE A 537 -52.61 -49.36 -31.78
CA PHE A 537 -53.58 -49.95 -30.82
C PHE A 537 -52.89 -50.30 -29.47
N GLN A 538 -53.47 -49.78 -28.38
CA GLN A 538 -53.31 -50.19 -26.97
C GLN A 538 -54.06 -51.53 -26.70
N PRO A 539 -54.21 -52.11 -25.47
CA PRO A 539 -53.77 -51.74 -24.10
C PRO A 539 -53.28 -52.93 -23.21
N GLY A 540 -52.96 -52.68 -21.93
CA GLY A 540 -52.86 -53.76 -20.93
C GLY A 540 -52.53 -53.36 -19.48
N LEU A 541 -53.54 -52.86 -18.74
CA LEU A 541 -53.81 -52.96 -17.28
C LEU A 541 -52.68 -52.78 -16.25
N CYS A 542 -52.73 -51.70 -15.45
CA CYS A 542 -53.36 -51.61 -14.11
C CYS A 542 -52.51 -52.18 -12.95
N VAL A 543 -52.10 -51.33 -12.00
CA VAL A 543 -52.67 -51.27 -10.64
C VAL A 543 -52.15 -50.03 -9.88
N LYS A 544 -53.12 -49.31 -9.31
CA LYS A 544 -53.14 -48.29 -8.23
C LYS A 544 -52.13 -48.52 -7.10
N ALA A 545 -51.84 -47.64 -6.16
CA ALA A 545 -52.01 -46.19 -5.87
C ALA A 545 -51.62 -46.08 -4.37
N GLY A 546 -51.08 -44.94 -3.92
CA GLY A 546 -50.93 -44.71 -2.48
C GLY A 546 -50.01 -43.54 -2.11
N PRO A 547 -50.54 -42.40 -1.62
CA PRO A 547 -49.80 -41.16 -1.40
C PRO A 547 -49.35 -41.01 0.06
N VAL A 548 -48.20 -40.36 0.31
CA VAL A 548 -47.83 -39.81 1.63
C VAL A 548 -47.08 -38.49 1.44
N GLY A 549 -47.57 -37.44 2.09
CA GLY A 549 -46.95 -36.11 2.23
C GLY A 549 -45.95 -36.01 3.40
N PRO A 550 -45.36 -34.83 3.65
CA PRO A 550 -43.94 -34.63 4.02
C PRO A 550 -43.71 -34.43 5.55
N PRO A 551 -42.45 -34.23 6.03
CA PRO A 551 -41.93 -32.85 6.16
C PRO A 551 -40.38 -32.64 6.06
N ASN A 552 -40.03 -31.37 5.77
CA ASN A 552 -38.84 -30.55 6.15
C ASN A 552 -37.43 -30.93 5.65
N TYR A 553 -36.77 -30.13 4.78
CA TYR A 553 -36.17 -28.77 4.85
C TYR A 553 -34.68 -28.74 5.20
N SER A 554 -33.97 -27.75 4.62
CA SER A 554 -32.51 -27.44 4.57
C SER A 554 -31.75 -28.19 3.46
N GLU A 555 -31.02 -27.59 2.51
CA GLU A 555 -30.40 -26.26 2.37
C GLU A 555 -30.13 -25.99 0.86
N GLY A 556 -30.06 -24.71 0.45
CA GLY A 556 -29.65 -24.28 -0.90
C GLY A 556 -28.18 -24.63 -1.19
N THR A 557 -27.67 -24.65 -2.41
CA THR A 557 -27.70 -23.58 -3.42
C THR A 557 -27.07 -24.12 -4.71
N LEU A 558 -27.71 -23.97 -5.87
CA LEU A 558 -27.03 -23.80 -7.17
C LEU A 558 -27.96 -23.01 -8.10
N PRO A 559 -27.43 -22.07 -8.89
CA PRO A 559 -27.64 -22.25 -10.33
C PRO A 559 -26.44 -21.77 -11.15
N TYR A 560 -25.79 -22.68 -11.87
CA TYR A 560 -25.26 -22.38 -13.20
C TYR A 560 -25.43 -23.62 -14.08
N SER A 561 -26.34 -23.51 -15.06
CA SER A 561 -26.47 -24.46 -16.15
C SER A 561 -25.52 -24.04 -17.28
N TYR A 562 -24.64 -24.95 -17.71
CA TYR A 562 -23.91 -24.80 -18.97
C TYR A 562 -24.69 -25.52 -20.07
N ASN A 563 -25.02 -24.80 -21.14
CA ASN A 563 -25.51 -25.40 -22.38
C ASN A 563 -24.33 -25.60 -23.33
N LEU A 564 -24.01 -26.86 -23.59
CA LEU A 564 -23.05 -27.30 -24.60
C LEU A 564 -23.77 -27.39 -25.95
N CYS A 565 -23.49 -26.48 -26.87
CA CYS A 565 -23.96 -26.57 -28.25
C CYS A 565 -22.84 -27.05 -29.18
N VAL A 566 -23.07 -28.21 -29.80
CA VAL A 566 -22.22 -28.83 -30.82
C VAL A 566 -22.41 -28.10 -32.15
N ALA A 567 -21.31 -27.68 -32.77
CA ALA A 567 -21.30 -27.03 -34.07
C ALA A 567 -21.76 -27.99 -35.19
N HIS A 568 -22.69 -27.52 -36.03
CA HIS A 568 -22.89 -28.06 -37.37
C HIS A 568 -22.82 -26.93 -38.39
N THR A 569 -22.08 -27.20 -39.45
CA THR A 569 -21.63 -26.34 -40.55
C THR A 569 -22.77 -25.70 -41.35
N GLY A 570 -22.63 -24.42 -41.72
CA GLY A 570 -23.39 -23.86 -42.84
C GLY A 570 -23.47 -22.33 -42.95
N LYS A 571 -22.53 -21.76 -43.71
CA LYS A 571 -22.60 -20.48 -44.47
C LYS A 571 -22.71 -19.14 -43.72
N THR A 572 -21.82 -18.26 -44.17
CA THR A 572 -21.52 -16.88 -43.82
C THR A 572 -22.55 -15.87 -44.30
N GLU A 573 -22.90 -14.89 -43.47
CA GLU A 573 -23.14 -13.49 -43.85
C GLU A 573 -23.13 -12.61 -42.59
N PHE A 574 -22.22 -11.62 -42.54
CA PHE A 574 -22.07 -10.67 -41.43
C PHE A 574 -22.88 -9.41 -41.72
N ASN A 575 -23.95 -9.17 -40.97
CA ASN A 575 -24.62 -7.87 -40.88
C ASN A 575 -24.37 -7.28 -39.49
N PHE A 576 -23.70 -6.13 -39.44
CA PHE A 576 -23.54 -5.35 -38.22
C PHE A 576 -24.85 -4.62 -37.91
N LEU A 577 -25.44 -4.91 -36.75
CA LEU A 577 -26.48 -4.07 -36.15
C LEU A 577 -25.93 -3.47 -34.86
N THR A 578 -25.70 -2.16 -34.92
CA THR A 578 -25.56 -1.23 -33.80
C THR A 578 -26.77 -1.34 -32.87
N CYS A 579 -26.52 -1.49 -31.56
CA CYS A 579 -27.56 -1.43 -30.54
C CYS A 579 -27.48 -0.10 -29.80
N SER A 580 -28.52 0.72 -29.99
CA SER A 580 -28.88 1.88 -29.19
C SER A 580 -29.97 1.48 -28.19
N GLU A 581 -29.78 1.83 -26.92
CA GLU A 581 -30.87 1.99 -25.94
C GLU A 581 -31.86 3.11 -26.38
N PRO A 582 -33.02 3.37 -25.71
CA PRO A 582 -33.62 2.77 -24.49
C PRO A 582 -35.14 2.46 -24.60
N LEU A 583 -35.76 1.84 -23.59
CA LEU A 583 -37.05 2.33 -23.02
C LEU A 583 -37.47 1.62 -21.70
N SER A 584 -37.77 2.45 -20.71
CA SER A 584 -38.48 2.15 -19.46
C SER A 584 -40.01 2.23 -19.63
N SER A 585 -40.77 1.42 -18.88
CA SER A 585 -42.24 1.45 -18.76
C SER A 585 -42.72 2.22 -17.50
N GLY A 586 -43.69 3.13 -17.64
CA GLY A 586 -44.35 3.92 -16.56
C GLY A 586 -45.55 3.20 -15.89
N PRO A 587 -46.64 3.87 -15.43
CA PRO A 587 -46.92 5.30 -15.13
C PRO A 587 -47.65 5.54 -13.76
N ASP A 588 -47.81 6.81 -13.31
CA ASP A 588 -49.10 7.40 -12.86
C ASP A 588 -49.04 8.86 -12.31
N ILE A 589 -49.90 9.70 -12.91
CA ILE A 589 -50.81 10.76 -12.35
C ILE A 589 -50.30 12.17 -11.94
N LEU A 590 -50.71 13.14 -12.79
CA LEU A 590 -51.23 14.53 -12.62
C LEU A 590 -50.52 15.58 -11.75
N CYS A 591 -50.08 16.68 -12.37
CA CYS A 591 -50.74 18.00 -12.32
C CYS A 591 -50.05 19.04 -13.22
N ALA A 592 -50.85 19.98 -13.73
CA ALA A 592 -50.52 20.99 -14.73
C ALA A 592 -49.85 22.25 -14.13
N GLU A 593 -48.98 22.90 -14.91
CA GLU A 593 -49.05 24.30 -15.35
C GLU A 593 -47.72 24.77 -15.98
N SER A 594 -47.80 25.29 -17.21
CA SER A 594 -46.78 26.06 -17.95
C SER A 594 -47.08 27.57 -17.72
N PRO A 595 -46.31 28.59 -18.24
CA PRO A 595 -45.31 28.55 -19.31
C PRO A 595 -44.11 29.53 -19.23
N GLY A 596 -43.19 29.43 -20.21
CA GLY A 596 -42.41 30.58 -20.73
C GLY A 596 -40.94 30.28 -21.08
N ALA A 597 -40.62 30.11 -22.37
CA ALA A 597 -39.76 31.03 -23.16
C ALA A 597 -38.24 30.78 -22.99
N LEU A 598 -37.33 30.74 -23.99
CA LEU A 598 -37.25 31.09 -25.41
C LEU A 598 -35.96 30.44 -25.97
N PHE A 599 -35.98 29.96 -27.22
CA PHE A 599 -34.76 29.82 -28.06
C PHE A 599 -34.47 31.18 -28.76
N PRO A 600 -33.26 31.41 -29.30
CA PRO A 600 -33.02 31.01 -30.69
C PRO A 600 -31.62 30.47 -31.01
N LEU A 601 -31.61 29.58 -32.02
CA LEU A 601 -30.47 29.23 -32.87
C LEU A 601 -29.93 30.45 -33.65
N CYS A 602 -28.63 30.42 -33.99
CA CYS A 602 -28.14 30.96 -35.26
C CYS A 602 -26.99 30.12 -35.86
N ASN A 603 -27.32 29.62 -37.06
CA ASN A 603 -26.59 29.14 -38.23
C ASN A 603 -25.06 29.00 -38.33
N SER A 604 -24.76 27.91 -39.04
CA SER A 604 -23.60 27.43 -39.79
C SER A 604 -22.99 28.36 -40.85
N SER A 605 -21.68 28.20 -41.09
CA SER A 605 -21.10 28.20 -42.45
C SER A 605 -19.87 27.27 -42.52
N GLU A 606 -19.76 26.57 -43.66
CA GLU A 606 -18.85 25.48 -44.00
C GLU A 606 -17.39 25.90 -44.28
N SER A 607 -16.44 24.99 -44.08
CA SER A 607 -15.43 24.66 -45.11
C SER A 607 -14.62 23.41 -44.75
N THR A 608 -14.14 22.75 -45.80
CA THR A 608 -13.73 21.33 -45.95
C THR A 608 -12.27 20.99 -45.64
N SER A 609 -12.08 19.71 -45.28
CA SER A 609 -10.92 18.79 -45.49
C SER A 609 -9.53 19.11 -44.91
N ASN A 610 -9.05 18.26 -44.00
CA ASN A 610 -8.06 17.22 -44.32
C ASN A 610 -7.72 16.39 -43.06
N GLN A 611 -7.73 15.07 -43.22
CA GLN A 611 -7.15 14.11 -42.28
C GLN A 611 -5.63 14.12 -42.40
N GLN A 612 -4.93 14.16 -41.26
CA GLN A 612 -3.53 13.73 -41.21
C GLN A 612 -3.21 13.14 -39.83
N ALA A 613 -2.67 11.92 -39.85
CA ALA A 613 -2.24 11.13 -38.70
C ALA A 613 -1.03 11.77 -37.99
N PRO A 614 -0.82 11.50 -36.68
CA PRO A 614 0.34 11.98 -35.96
C PRO A 614 1.60 11.14 -36.28
N PRO A 615 2.80 11.75 -36.33
CA PRO A 615 4.04 11.04 -36.60
C PRO A 615 4.65 10.46 -35.33
N ASN A 616 5.25 9.30 -35.52
CA ASN A 616 6.14 8.61 -34.60
C ASN A 616 7.53 9.27 -34.65
N THR A 617 8.09 9.70 -33.51
CA THR A 617 9.53 10.01 -33.38
C THR A 617 10.06 9.63 -32.01
N ASP A 618 10.61 8.43 -31.98
CA ASP A 618 11.76 7.99 -31.19
C ASP A 618 12.89 9.05 -31.21
N TRP A 619 13.54 9.38 -30.08
CA TRP A 619 14.90 9.95 -29.97
C TRP A 619 15.48 9.84 -28.54
N ARG A 620 16.50 8.99 -28.43
CA ARG A 620 17.81 9.17 -27.76
C ARG A 620 17.91 9.90 -26.40
N PHE A 621 18.40 9.14 -25.42
CA PHE A 621 18.95 9.63 -24.14
C PHE A 621 20.28 10.37 -24.29
N SER A 622 20.38 11.52 -23.62
CA SER A 622 21.61 12.24 -23.29
C SER A 622 22.02 12.01 -21.83
N GLN A 623 23.33 12.01 -21.59
CA GLN A 623 23.98 11.82 -20.30
C GLN A 623 23.77 12.96 -19.28
N ALA A 624 24.00 12.57 -18.02
CA ALA A 624 24.56 13.31 -16.88
C ALA A 624 23.60 14.04 -15.94
N GLN A 625 23.51 13.56 -14.69
CA GLN A 625 23.97 14.30 -13.51
C GLN A 625 23.91 13.43 -12.24
N ARG A 626 25.05 13.34 -11.53
CA ARG A 626 25.13 12.95 -10.12
C ARG A 626 24.64 14.09 -9.23
N PRO A 627 24.09 13.76 -8.06
CA PRO A 627 24.68 14.19 -6.78
C PRO A 627 24.98 12.94 -5.93
N GLY A 628 26.04 12.83 -5.13
CA GLY A 628 26.53 13.80 -4.17
C GLY A 628 26.18 13.29 -2.78
N THR A 629 27.12 12.58 -2.15
CA THR A 629 27.00 11.92 -0.84
C THR A 629 27.14 12.91 0.33
N SER A 630 26.27 12.75 1.33
CA SER A 630 26.47 13.10 2.75
C SER A 630 25.92 11.92 3.56
N GLY A 631 26.50 11.35 4.60
CA GLY A 631 27.50 11.83 5.54
C GLY A 631 27.04 11.41 6.93
N SER A 632 27.46 10.21 7.36
CA SER A 632 27.70 9.75 8.73
C SER A 632 26.60 9.88 9.81
N GLN A 633 26.21 8.74 10.40
CA GLN A 633 26.24 8.58 11.85
C GLN A 633 26.48 7.12 12.27
N ASN A 634 27.42 6.96 13.19
CA ASN A 634 27.92 5.71 13.76
C ASN A 634 26.91 5.07 14.71
N GLY A 635 26.89 3.74 14.74
CA GLY A 635 26.38 2.93 15.83
C GLY A 635 27.23 1.67 15.94
N ASP A 636 28.16 1.67 16.90
CA ASP A 636 28.95 0.50 17.29
C ASP A 636 28.04 -0.50 18.02
N GLU A 637 27.90 -1.72 17.49
CA GLU A 637 27.57 -2.89 18.31
C GLU A 637 28.48 -4.07 17.94
N THR A 638 29.25 -4.46 18.96
CA THR A 638 30.05 -5.66 19.04
C THR A 638 29.17 -6.91 19.02
N GLY A 639 29.28 -7.71 17.95
CA GLY A 639 28.72 -9.05 17.84
C GLY A 639 29.80 -10.04 17.42
N THR A 640 30.11 -10.99 18.30
CA THR A 640 31.04 -12.10 18.15
C THR A 640 30.69 -13.00 16.96
N TRP A 641 31.67 -13.24 16.08
CA TRP A 641 31.59 -14.21 14.99
C TRP A 641 31.68 -15.65 15.52
N PRO A 642 30.82 -16.59 15.08
CA PRO A 642 31.07 -18.01 15.29
C PRO A 642 32.15 -18.48 14.30
N ASN A 643 33.09 -19.21 14.88
CA ASN A 643 34.25 -19.83 14.25
C ASN A 643 33.77 -21.05 13.44
N ASN A 644 33.67 -20.95 12.11
CA ASN A 644 33.42 -22.11 11.25
C ASN A 644 34.75 -22.78 10.90
N GLN A 645 35.11 -23.76 11.71
CA GLN A 645 36.35 -24.53 11.61
C GLN A 645 36.21 -25.77 10.71
N PHE A 646 35.36 -25.71 9.67
CA PHE A 646 35.06 -26.87 8.81
C PHE A 646 35.46 -26.75 7.33
N ASP A 647 35.92 -25.59 6.86
CA ASP A 647 36.24 -25.41 5.43
C ASP A 647 37.75 -25.45 5.08
N THR A 648 38.63 -25.61 6.08
CA THR A 648 40.07 -25.69 5.82
C THR A 648 40.57 -27.09 5.47
N GLU A 649 39.85 -28.15 5.88
CA GLU A 649 40.25 -29.53 5.57
C GLU A 649 39.79 -29.98 4.17
N MET A 650 38.66 -29.47 3.70
CA MET A 650 38.11 -29.78 2.37
C MET A 650 38.95 -29.17 1.23
N LEU A 651 39.47 -27.95 1.45
CA LEU A 651 40.35 -27.26 0.51
C LEU A 651 41.77 -27.88 0.48
N GLN A 652 42.24 -28.41 1.61
CA GLN A 652 43.53 -29.10 1.71
C GLN A 652 43.50 -30.50 1.07
N ALA A 653 42.36 -31.20 1.14
CA ALA A 653 42.16 -32.48 0.45
C ALA A 653 42.07 -32.33 -1.08
N MET A 654 41.48 -31.22 -1.56
CA MET A 654 41.35 -30.92 -2.99
C MET A 654 42.70 -30.61 -3.65
N ILE A 655 43.60 -29.91 -2.95
CA ILE A 655 44.96 -29.60 -3.43
C ILE A 655 45.87 -30.84 -3.43
N LEU A 656 45.68 -31.79 -2.51
CA LEU A 656 46.45 -33.04 -2.47
C LEU A 656 45.99 -34.08 -3.51
N ALA A 657 44.73 -34.03 -3.96
CA ALA A 657 44.21 -34.93 -5.00
C ALA A 657 44.66 -34.54 -6.42
N SER A 658 44.91 -33.25 -6.68
CA SER A 658 45.39 -32.76 -7.98
C SER A 658 46.90 -32.96 -8.21
N ALA A 659 47.66 -33.29 -7.15
CA ALA A 659 49.12 -33.42 -7.21
C ALA A 659 49.63 -34.85 -7.43
N SER A 660 48.76 -35.87 -7.43
CA SER A 660 49.14 -37.28 -7.64
C SER A 660 49.01 -37.76 -9.09
N GLU A 661 48.54 -36.92 -10.01
CA GLU A 661 48.37 -37.27 -11.44
C GLU A 661 49.56 -36.83 -12.33
N ALA A 662 50.62 -36.28 -11.73
CA ALA A 662 51.83 -35.85 -12.45
C ALA A 662 53.11 -36.37 -11.78
N ALA A 663 53.20 -37.66 -11.52
CA ALA A 663 54.46 -38.29 -11.12
C ALA A 663 54.48 -39.78 -11.47
N ASP A 664 54.65 -40.10 -12.75
CA ASP A 664 55.32 -41.34 -13.17
C ASP A 664 55.79 -41.20 -14.62
N GLY A 665 57.02 -40.69 -14.76
CA GLY A 665 57.65 -40.47 -16.05
C GLY A 665 59.16 -40.34 -15.91
N SER A 666 59.85 -41.45 -15.66
CA SER A 666 61.32 -41.52 -15.77
C SER A 666 61.77 -42.91 -16.16
N SER A 667 62.23 -43.09 -17.41
CA SER A 667 63.57 -43.60 -17.71
C SER A 667 63.90 -43.65 -19.21
N THR A 668 64.87 -42.80 -19.59
CA THR A 668 66.06 -43.03 -20.43
C THR A 668 65.98 -43.55 -21.89
N LEU A 669 66.18 -42.59 -22.81
CA LEU A 669 67.23 -42.49 -23.86
C LEU A 669 67.74 -43.74 -24.63
N GLY A 670 67.66 -43.67 -25.98
CA GLY A 670 68.70 -44.24 -26.85
C GLY A 670 68.31 -44.61 -28.29
N GLY A 671 68.41 -43.64 -29.22
CA GLY A 671 68.98 -43.81 -30.58
C GLY A 671 68.25 -44.63 -31.66
N GLY A 672 68.23 -44.08 -32.89
CA GLY A 672 68.24 -44.89 -34.12
C GLY A 672 67.08 -44.65 -35.09
N ALA A 673 67.44 -44.43 -36.35
CA ALA A 673 66.59 -44.01 -37.46
C ALA A 673 65.73 -45.13 -38.07
N GLY A 674 64.68 -44.73 -38.81
CA GLY A 674 64.23 -45.45 -40.01
C GLY A 674 62.81 -46.02 -40.03
N THR A 675 62.01 -45.42 -40.93
CA THR A 675 61.04 -46.06 -41.84
C THR A 675 59.67 -46.61 -41.37
N MET A 676 58.64 -45.94 -41.92
CA MET A 676 57.48 -46.46 -42.68
C MET A 676 56.31 -47.21 -42.00
N GLY A 677 55.09 -46.72 -42.34
CA GLY A 677 53.86 -47.54 -42.48
C GLY A 677 52.67 -47.02 -41.67
N LEU A 678 51.82 -46.14 -42.24
CA LEU A 678 50.47 -46.42 -42.80
C LEU A 678 49.40 -46.70 -41.71
N SER A 679 48.48 -45.75 -41.44
CA SER A 679 47.13 -45.60 -42.06
C SER A 679 46.15 -46.72 -41.62
N ALA A 680 44.91 -46.52 -41.14
CA ALA A 680 43.85 -45.56 -41.45
C ALA A 680 42.83 -45.47 -40.26
N ARG A 681 42.24 -44.29 -39.97
CA ARG A 681 40.81 -43.88 -40.19
C ARG A 681 39.77 -44.98 -39.88
N TYR A 682 38.77 -44.80 -39.00
CA TYR A 682 37.71 -43.78 -39.02
C TYR A 682 37.07 -43.63 -37.61
N GLY A 683 36.80 -42.39 -37.20
CA GLY A 683 35.89 -42.04 -36.08
C GLY A 683 35.13 -40.76 -36.45
N PRO A 684 33.81 -40.66 -36.21
CA PRO A 684 32.98 -39.58 -36.71
C PRO A 684 33.22 -38.26 -35.96
N GLN A 685 33.17 -37.17 -36.73
CA GLN A 685 33.24 -35.80 -36.28
C GLN A 685 31.97 -35.41 -35.51
N PHE A 686 32.12 -34.87 -34.30
CA PHE A 686 31.18 -33.90 -33.74
C PHE A 686 31.84 -32.54 -33.73
N THR A 687 31.23 -31.61 -34.46
CA THR A 687 31.60 -30.20 -34.54
C THR A 687 31.18 -29.48 -33.27
N LEU A 688 32.16 -28.98 -32.51
CA LEU A 688 31.97 -27.97 -31.47
C LEU A 688 31.62 -26.64 -32.14
N GLN A 689 30.34 -26.28 -32.11
CA GLN A 689 29.86 -24.98 -32.56
C GLN A 689 29.71 -24.06 -31.33
N HIS A 690 30.48 -22.98 -31.34
CA HIS A 690 30.25 -21.69 -30.67
C HIS A 690 30.14 -21.66 -29.13
N VAL A 691 31.27 -21.39 -28.47
CA VAL A 691 31.33 -20.70 -27.17
C VAL A 691 31.60 -19.22 -27.47
N PRO A 692 30.75 -18.26 -27.06
CA PRO A 692 31.06 -16.84 -27.20
C PRO A 692 32.07 -16.40 -26.13
N ASP A 693 33.22 -15.91 -26.60
CA ASP A 693 34.22 -15.16 -25.84
C ASP A 693 33.59 -13.91 -25.21
N TYR A 694 33.57 -13.83 -23.87
CA TYR A 694 33.44 -12.57 -23.15
C TYR A 694 34.77 -12.25 -22.45
N ARG A 695 35.69 -11.61 -23.20
CA ARG A 695 36.77 -10.80 -22.61
C ARG A 695 36.23 -9.40 -22.36
N GLN A 696 35.97 -9.07 -21.10
CA GLN A 696 35.81 -7.69 -20.67
C GLN A 696 37.06 -7.24 -19.91
N ASN A 697 37.70 -6.20 -20.47
CA ASN A 697 38.86 -5.53 -19.93
C ASN A 697 38.48 -4.76 -18.65
N VAL A 698 39.14 -5.05 -17.54
CA VAL A 698 39.12 -4.20 -16.35
C VAL A 698 40.34 -3.28 -16.42
N TYR A 699 40.10 -1.98 -16.58
CA TYR A 699 41.09 -0.93 -16.48
C TYR A 699 41.09 -0.39 -15.05
N VAL A 700 42.23 -0.52 -14.35
CA VAL A 700 42.49 0.05 -13.03
C VAL A 700 43.18 1.41 -13.23
N PRO A 701 42.68 2.53 -12.68
CA PRO A 701 43.41 3.79 -12.74
C PRO A 701 44.20 4.06 -11.45
N GLY A 702 45.51 4.26 -11.60
CA GLY A 702 46.43 4.77 -10.57
C GLY A 702 47.84 4.30 -10.92
N SER A 703 48.88 5.13 -11.00
CA SER A 703 49.06 6.55 -10.73
C SER A 703 50.39 6.94 -11.41
N ASN A 704 50.44 8.12 -12.04
CA ASN A 704 51.64 8.61 -12.72
C ASN A 704 52.73 8.96 -11.69
N ALA A 705 53.74 8.10 -11.56
CA ALA A 705 55.01 8.47 -10.93
C ALA A 705 55.90 9.16 -11.97
N THR A 706 56.01 10.48 -11.87
CA THR A 706 57.03 11.27 -12.59
C THR A 706 58.28 11.38 -11.71
N LEU A 707 59.38 10.87 -12.24
CA LEU A 707 60.74 11.13 -11.77
C LEU A 707 61.11 12.58 -12.05
N THR A 708 61.47 13.35 -11.02
CA THR A 708 62.41 14.47 -11.15
C THR A 708 63.36 14.56 -9.95
N ASN A 709 64.65 14.65 -10.27
CA ASN A 709 65.75 15.01 -9.38
C ASN A 709 65.62 16.47 -8.94
N ALA A 710 65.96 16.78 -7.68
CA ALA A 710 66.93 17.83 -7.31
C ALA A 710 67.05 17.99 -5.78
N ALA A 711 68.22 18.50 -5.39
CA ALA A 711 68.79 18.50 -4.05
C ALA A 711 68.35 19.65 -3.13
N ALA A 712 68.52 19.43 -1.81
CA ALA A 712 69.33 20.24 -0.88
C ALA A 712 68.68 20.64 0.46
N LYS A 713 69.51 20.48 1.52
CA LYS A 713 69.60 21.21 2.81
C LYS A 713 68.59 20.93 3.95
N ARG A 714 69.17 20.42 5.07
CA ARG A 714 69.30 21.04 6.43
C ARG A 714 68.07 21.81 6.95
N ASP A 715 67.54 21.61 8.16
CA ASP A 715 68.21 21.53 9.47
C ASP A 715 67.28 20.92 10.55
N ALA A 716 67.92 20.61 11.68
CA ALA A 716 67.45 19.97 12.91
C ALA A 716 66.26 20.61 13.65
N ARG A 717 65.51 19.79 14.42
CA ARG A 717 65.44 19.86 15.90
C ARG A 717 64.56 18.75 16.49
N ALA A 718 65.12 18.06 17.47
CA ALA A 718 64.43 17.23 18.46
C ALA A 718 63.96 18.13 19.65
N PRO A 719 63.64 17.59 20.84
CA PRO A 719 62.52 16.73 21.23
C PRO A 719 61.81 17.28 22.50
N ALA A 720 60.73 16.64 22.96
CA ALA A 720 60.29 16.51 24.38
C ALA A 720 58.84 16.04 24.38
N GLY A 721 58.36 15.18 25.28
CA GLY A 721 58.99 14.62 26.46
C GLY A 721 57.91 14.19 27.44
N GLY A 722 57.95 12.91 27.81
CA GLY A 722 57.48 12.37 29.09
C GLY A 722 55.98 12.40 29.42
N ASN A 723 55.52 11.75 30.47
CA ASN A 723 56.08 10.74 31.38
C ASN A 723 54.89 10.28 32.25
N GLY A 724 54.97 9.09 32.86
CA GLY A 724 54.19 8.78 34.08
C GLY A 724 52.74 8.33 33.85
N ASN A 725 52.38 7.04 33.80
CA ASN A 725 52.52 5.97 34.79
C ASN A 725 51.52 6.06 35.98
N LYS A 726 50.75 4.97 36.15
CA LYS A 726 50.14 4.41 37.38
C LYS A 726 48.95 5.13 38.04
N LYS A 727 47.80 4.42 38.11
CA LYS A 727 47.37 3.50 39.20
C LYS A 727 45.87 3.64 39.53
N LYS A 728 45.22 2.46 39.51
CA LYS A 728 44.28 1.90 40.50
C LYS A 728 42.97 2.63 40.88
N SER A 729 41.90 1.87 40.66
CA SER A 729 40.89 1.46 41.65
C SER A 729 39.86 2.48 42.10
N GLY A 730 38.60 2.21 41.74
CA GLY A 730 37.41 2.77 42.37
C GLY A 730 36.22 1.87 42.06
N LYS A 731 35.63 1.32 43.12
CA LYS A 731 34.50 0.38 43.15
C LYS A 731 33.24 1.18 43.53
N LYS A 732 32.05 0.62 43.23
CA LYS A 732 30.69 1.01 43.69
C LYS A 732 30.06 2.22 43.00
N GLU A 733 28.75 2.36 42.85
CA GLU A 733 27.53 1.51 42.86
C GLU A 733 26.40 2.51 42.57
N LYS A 734 25.36 2.12 41.81
CA LYS A 734 23.98 2.67 41.81
C LYS A 734 23.78 4.19 41.82
N LYS A 735 23.23 4.72 40.73
CA LYS A 735 21.78 4.99 40.62
C LYS A 735 21.37 5.10 39.15
#